data_AF-A0A8H4IK08-F1
#
_entry.id   AF-A0A8H4IK08-F1
#
_cell.length_a   1.000
_cell.length_b   1.000
_cell.length_c   1.000
_cell.angle_alpha   90.00
_cell.angle_beta   90.00
_cell.angle_gamma   90.00
#
_symmetry.space_group_name_H-M   'P 1'
#
loop_
_entity.id
_entity.type
_entity.pdbx_description
1 polymer ?
#
loop_
_entity_poly.entity_id
_entity_poly.type
_entity_poly.pdbx_seq_one_letter_code
_entity_poly.pdbx_strand_id
1 'polypeptide(L)'
;MYFKSPEGKILGKTQDAAKHFIARHGYDPCFIDRQMAIEVFYNRLEDNSKVLVNRRVAEVKPLATGIQVTTQDGSTYTGDIAVGADGVHSTVRKIMWEIGDKLSPGYLPKSDQTDVTCDYTCIFGISRPGKKFEFERDSSHVVVNHNRSYLVIEGPGGRIYWFLFFVCTKWHFGRITLVGDSVHKFNSISGQGGNSAIETAASLATEIFNMLKAQPEGVQDIRHDRLVKMVEDGHKQSAFSALETPLYEFIARNIISLTGPDGFLSMFSDAAVSAERLPMLPMPKRPRFEPYQDELPAKPLPVYHISSKIAAVIFGILLFVAKKAMWINFDLLGGDNDAPTFVGAPLRTYYTGIGPVDEMLATLSACFGDSVHGHDPSHPIQLAYLLTLLLPVLIIWTVEGYRASNRLNTLSLPFLFGIAYQLQGIGAIAPLYFLLSALLTPSLRATNRPVPLAAALSVLPATILGYALPTILLFLPYANAHTHQGVAALLTYLGKRAIEAARPEAPLAQYEKRDVGVLRGAYGVAFWVTLLAHMAIVAFVALTDLPAVTFRNVFGGLPSPLVAWSAGTWEEGLFVFVKYDFAFSAGAILLWGLYSVWEVRRAGFTTTREAVAAAVAVVVGQVLVGPGATYAGLWWWREGQWAREAILEGGGGEASLRR
;
A
#
# COMPACT_ATOMS: atom_id res chain seq x y z
N MET A 1 -1.07 24.16 -2.87
CA MET A 1 -0.43 23.46 -4.01
C MET A 1 -1.49 23.12 -5.04
N TYR A 2 -1.27 23.52 -6.29
CA TYR A 2 -2.24 23.46 -7.39
C TYR A 2 -1.72 22.61 -8.53
N PHE A 3 -2.59 21.79 -9.09
CA PHE A 3 -2.38 21.02 -10.31
C PHE A 3 -3.36 21.52 -11.37
N LYS A 4 -2.84 21.99 -12.51
CA LYS A 4 -3.60 22.73 -13.52
C LYS A 4 -3.45 22.16 -14.92
N SER A 5 -4.50 22.32 -15.73
CA SER A 5 -4.52 21.97 -17.15
C SER A 5 -3.73 22.98 -17.99
N PRO A 6 -3.47 22.69 -19.29
CA PRO A 6 -2.83 23.64 -20.20
C PRO A 6 -3.53 25.00 -20.28
N GLU A 7 -4.86 25.01 -20.11
CA GLU A 7 -5.71 26.20 -20.14
C GLU A 7 -5.76 26.94 -18.78
N GLY A 8 -5.03 26.45 -17.78
CA GLY A 8 -4.99 27.01 -16.43
C GLY A 8 -6.12 26.58 -15.50
N LYS A 9 -7.00 25.66 -15.94
CA LYS A 9 -8.08 25.12 -15.10
C LYS A 9 -7.50 24.27 -13.99
N ILE A 10 -7.98 24.43 -12.76
CA ILE A 10 -7.57 23.59 -11.62
C ILE A 10 -8.10 22.18 -11.84
N LEU A 11 -7.18 21.23 -12.01
CA LEU A 11 -7.44 19.79 -12.09
C LEU A 11 -7.42 19.16 -10.69
N GLY A 12 -6.59 19.69 -9.79
CA GLY A 12 -6.53 19.24 -8.40
C GLY A 12 -5.88 20.30 -7.51
N LYS A 13 -6.18 20.27 -6.20
CA LYS A 13 -5.52 21.12 -5.21
C LYS A 13 -5.31 20.37 -3.90
N THR A 14 -4.16 20.60 -3.29
CA THR A 14 -3.87 20.20 -1.92
C THR A 14 -3.70 21.49 -1.11
N GLN A 15 -4.69 21.75 -0.24
CA GLN A 15 -4.62 22.83 0.73
C GLN A 15 -3.66 22.44 1.86
N ASP A 16 -3.01 23.42 2.47
CA ASP A 16 -2.10 23.19 3.60
C ASP A 16 -1.03 22.11 3.35
N ALA A 17 -0.53 22.01 2.11
CA ALA A 17 0.43 20.97 1.71
C ALA A 17 1.65 20.90 2.65
N ALA A 18 2.18 22.04 3.09
CA ALA A 18 3.26 22.11 4.08
C ALA A 18 2.89 21.42 5.41
N LYS A 19 1.67 21.63 5.94
CA LYS A 19 1.20 20.95 7.16
C LYS A 19 1.09 19.44 6.95
N HIS A 20 0.67 18.99 5.77
CA HIS A 20 0.67 17.56 5.44
C HIS A 20 2.09 16.98 5.42
N PHE A 21 3.08 17.68 4.86
CA PHE A 21 4.47 17.24 4.88
C PHE A 21 5.03 17.17 6.32
N ILE A 22 4.76 18.18 7.15
CA ILE A 22 5.16 18.18 8.56
C ILE A 22 4.50 17.02 9.31
N ALA A 23 3.20 16.80 9.13
CA ALA A 23 2.51 15.68 9.79
C ALA A 23 3.04 14.32 9.34
N ARG A 24 3.44 14.17 8.06
CA ARG A 24 3.97 12.92 7.52
C ARG A 24 5.39 12.64 7.97
N HIS A 25 6.28 13.62 7.86
CA HIS A 25 7.74 13.44 7.92
C HIS A 25 8.40 14.17 9.10
N GLY A 26 7.68 15.09 9.76
CA GLY A 26 8.20 15.91 10.86
C GLY A 26 8.97 17.15 10.41
N TYR A 27 9.11 17.39 9.11
CA TYR A 27 9.87 18.52 8.55
C TYR A 27 9.04 19.31 7.55
N ASP A 28 9.29 20.62 7.51
CA ASP A 28 8.66 21.55 6.59
C ASP A 28 9.38 21.52 5.23
N PRO A 29 8.66 21.40 4.09
CA PRO A 29 9.26 21.55 2.77
C PRO A 29 9.71 23.01 2.57
N CYS A 30 11.01 23.24 2.59
CA CYS A 30 11.57 24.59 2.45
C CYS A 30 11.98 24.88 1.00
N PHE A 31 11.46 25.97 0.43
CA PHE A 31 11.95 26.52 -0.84
C PHE A 31 12.88 27.70 -0.56
N ILE A 32 14.15 27.56 -0.91
CA ILE A 32 15.21 28.54 -0.61
C ILE A 32 15.91 29.02 -1.87
N ASP A 33 16.40 30.26 -1.85
CA ASP A 33 17.34 30.72 -2.85
C ASP A 33 18.65 29.96 -2.78
N ARG A 34 19.21 29.64 -3.95
CA ARG A 34 20.55 29.06 -4.03
C ARG A 34 21.60 29.95 -3.37
N GLN A 35 21.52 31.27 -3.57
CA GLN A 35 22.45 32.21 -2.96
C GLN A 35 22.36 32.17 -1.43
N MET A 36 21.14 32.18 -0.89
CA MET A 36 20.91 32.07 0.56
C MET A 36 21.44 30.73 1.10
N ALA A 37 21.22 29.62 0.39
CA ALA A 37 21.74 28.31 0.78
C ALA A 37 23.28 28.31 0.87
N ILE A 38 23.95 28.83 -0.16
CA ILE A 38 25.41 28.93 -0.21
C ILE A 38 25.94 29.82 0.91
N GLU A 39 25.31 30.97 1.13
CA GLU A 39 25.67 31.89 2.21
C GLU A 39 25.51 31.23 3.59
N VAL A 40 24.41 30.52 3.82
CA VAL A 40 24.20 29.76 5.06
C VAL A 40 25.27 28.69 5.23
N PHE A 41 25.60 27.93 4.19
CA PHE A 41 26.65 26.91 4.27
C PHE A 41 28.01 27.51 4.58
N TYR A 42 28.39 28.59 3.89
CA TYR A 42 29.65 29.29 4.11
C TYR A 42 29.74 29.87 5.53
N ASN A 43 28.71 30.58 5.98
CA ASN A 43 28.67 31.20 7.30
C ASN A 43 28.67 30.19 8.46
N ARG A 44 28.40 28.90 8.17
CA ARG A 44 28.39 27.81 9.16
C ARG A 44 29.66 26.98 9.18
N LEU A 45 30.62 27.23 8.29
CA LEU A 45 31.95 26.63 8.40
C LEU A 45 32.67 27.21 9.63
N GLU A 46 33.31 26.35 10.42
CA GLU A 46 34.11 26.79 11.59
C GLU A 46 35.33 27.62 11.17
N ASP A 47 35.90 27.30 10.00
CA ASP A 47 37.08 27.98 9.46
C ASP A 47 36.91 28.28 7.97
N ASN A 48 36.49 29.51 7.69
CA ASN A 48 36.31 30.02 6.33
C ASN A 48 37.61 30.27 5.57
N SER A 49 38.77 30.31 6.24
CA SER A 49 40.06 30.48 5.56
C SER A 49 40.43 29.30 4.66
N LYS A 50 39.82 28.14 4.90
CA LYS A 50 39.99 26.92 4.10
C LYS A 50 39.25 26.97 2.77
N VAL A 51 38.37 27.94 2.54
CA VAL A 51 37.65 28.11 1.27
C VAL A 51 38.46 29.00 0.34
N LEU A 52 39.30 28.36 -0.48
CA LEU A 52 40.16 29.07 -1.44
C LEU A 52 39.41 29.32 -2.76
N VAL A 53 38.97 30.56 -2.96
CA VAL A 53 38.29 30.98 -4.21
C VAL A 53 39.28 31.17 -5.36
N ASN A 54 38.77 31.14 -6.60
CA ASN A 54 39.55 31.27 -7.84
C ASN A 54 40.60 30.16 -8.06
N ARG A 55 40.48 29.03 -7.37
CA ARG A 55 41.35 27.85 -7.49
C ARG A 55 40.72 26.76 -8.36
N ARG A 56 40.70 26.97 -9.68
CA ARG A 56 40.14 25.96 -10.60
C ARG A 56 41.09 24.77 -10.73
N VAL A 57 40.61 23.56 -10.43
CA VAL A 57 41.39 22.32 -10.58
C VAL A 57 41.73 22.08 -12.06
N ALA A 58 42.99 21.76 -12.32
CA ALA A 58 43.50 21.39 -13.64
C ALA A 58 43.96 19.93 -13.69
N GLU A 59 44.56 19.44 -12.61
CA GLU A 59 45.14 18.10 -12.55
C GLU A 59 45.01 17.49 -11.14
N VAL A 60 44.89 16.17 -11.06
CA VAL A 60 44.89 15.40 -9.82
C VAL A 60 45.84 14.21 -10.00
N LYS A 61 46.78 14.03 -9.08
CA LYS A 61 47.80 12.97 -9.15
C LYS A 61 47.86 12.17 -7.85
N PRO A 62 47.74 10.83 -7.89
CA PRO A 62 48.00 10.00 -6.72
C PRO A 62 49.49 10.07 -6.37
N LEU A 63 49.79 10.13 -5.07
CA LEU A 63 51.16 10.06 -4.51
C LEU A 63 51.37 8.69 -3.85
N ALA A 64 52.60 8.41 -3.40
CA ALA A 64 52.89 7.20 -2.62
C ALA A 64 52.08 7.15 -1.30
N THR A 65 51.83 8.31 -0.71
CA THR A 65 50.91 8.50 0.43
C THR A 65 50.06 9.73 0.13
N GLY A 66 48.77 9.53 -0.13
CA GLY A 66 47.81 10.60 -0.42
C GLY A 66 47.75 11.02 -1.89
N ILE A 67 47.37 12.28 -2.12
CA ILE A 67 47.03 12.86 -3.43
C ILE A 67 47.53 14.30 -3.55
N GLN A 68 47.86 14.71 -4.76
CA GLN A 68 48.21 16.09 -5.11
C GLN A 68 47.19 16.65 -6.10
N VAL A 69 46.77 17.89 -5.87
CA VAL A 69 45.89 18.65 -6.76
C VAL A 69 46.63 19.89 -7.27
N THR A 70 46.63 20.08 -8.58
CA THR A 70 47.20 21.26 -9.24
C THR A 70 46.08 22.13 -9.81
N THR A 71 46.14 23.44 -9.55
CA THR A 71 45.17 24.42 -10.05
C THR A 71 45.67 25.11 -11.32
N GLN A 72 44.77 25.75 -12.07
CA GLN A 72 45.11 26.43 -13.34
C GLN A 72 46.14 27.55 -13.20
N ASP A 73 46.22 28.16 -12.02
CA ASP A 73 47.24 29.17 -11.70
C ASP A 73 48.61 28.57 -11.33
N GLY A 74 48.77 27.24 -11.42
CA GLY A 74 50.00 26.51 -11.10
C GLY A 74 50.17 26.17 -9.62
N SER A 75 49.26 26.59 -8.74
CA SER A 75 49.36 26.25 -7.31
C SER A 75 49.12 24.76 -7.08
N THR A 76 49.77 24.21 -6.06
CA THR A 76 49.67 22.78 -5.72
C THR A 76 49.27 22.60 -4.27
N TYR A 77 48.45 21.57 -4.01
CA TYR A 77 47.93 21.21 -2.71
C TYR A 77 48.05 19.70 -2.51
N THR A 78 48.33 19.24 -1.30
CA THR A 78 48.42 17.82 -0.95
C THR A 78 47.44 17.45 0.16
N GLY A 79 46.98 16.20 0.17
CA GLY A 79 46.10 15.67 1.21
C GLY A 79 45.94 14.15 1.10
N ASP A 80 45.11 13.56 1.96
CA ASP A 80 44.89 12.11 1.98
C ASP A 80 43.85 11.65 0.94
N ILE A 81 42.82 12.47 0.71
CA ILE A 81 41.68 12.16 -0.17
C ILE A 81 41.34 13.42 -1.00
N ALA A 82 40.98 13.24 -2.27
CA ALA A 82 40.36 14.28 -3.09
C ALA A 82 38.87 13.95 -3.34
N VAL A 83 38.01 14.94 -3.14
CA VAL A 83 36.56 14.80 -3.35
C VAL A 83 36.13 15.69 -4.52
N GLY A 84 35.61 15.09 -5.59
CA GLY A 84 35.11 15.79 -6.77
C GLY A 84 33.70 16.33 -6.59
N ALA A 85 33.57 17.56 -6.06
CA ALA A 85 32.30 18.29 -5.93
C ALA A 85 32.18 19.45 -6.94
N ASP A 86 32.81 19.31 -8.11
CA ASP A 86 33.02 20.35 -9.13
C ASP A 86 31.92 20.39 -10.22
N GLY A 87 30.77 19.76 -9.95
CA GLY A 87 29.55 19.90 -10.74
C GLY A 87 29.48 19.05 -12.00
N VAL A 88 28.52 19.38 -12.89
CA VAL A 88 28.17 18.54 -14.04
C VAL A 88 29.32 18.37 -15.03
N HIS A 89 30.13 19.41 -15.24
CA HIS A 89 31.31 19.39 -16.11
C HIS A 89 32.60 18.99 -15.37
N SER A 90 32.49 18.14 -14.35
CA SER A 90 33.59 17.75 -13.46
C SER A 90 34.88 17.40 -14.20
N THR A 91 35.96 18.09 -13.83
CA THR A 91 37.33 17.77 -14.22
C THR A 91 37.85 16.61 -13.38
N VAL A 92 37.51 16.57 -12.08
CA VAL A 92 37.94 15.50 -11.17
C VAL A 92 37.43 14.14 -11.65
N ARG A 93 36.18 14.04 -12.11
CA ARG A 93 35.60 12.80 -12.64
C ARG A 93 36.34 12.29 -13.88
N LYS A 94 36.70 13.18 -14.81
CA LYS A 94 37.46 12.82 -16.02
C LYS A 94 38.83 12.24 -15.65
N ILE A 95 39.55 12.93 -14.77
CA ILE A 95 40.87 12.49 -14.32
C ILE A 95 40.78 11.17 -13.53
N MET A 96 39.75 10.99 -12.70
CA MET A 96 39.51 9.74 -11.98
C MET A 96 39.34 8.56 -12.95
N TRP A 97 38.59 8.73 -14.05
CA TRP A 97 38.46 7.71 -15.08
C TRP A 97 39.79 7.40 -15.76
N GLU A 98 40.54 8.42 -16.15
CA GLU A 98 41.87 8.24 -16.76
C GLU A 98 42.84 7.49 -15.85
N ILE A 99 42.86 7.82 -14.56
CA ILE A 99 43.68 7.14 -13.55
C ILE A 99 43.18 5.70 -13.34
N GLY A 100 41.86 5.50 -13.21
CA GLY A 100 41.25 4.18 -13.02
C GLY A 100 41.55 3.24 -14.18
N ASP A 101 41.36 3.70 -15.41
CA ASP A 101 41.67 2.94 -16.63
C ASP A 101 43.16 2.58 -16.72
N LYS A 102 44.04 3.43 -16.22
CA LYS A 102 45.49 3.20 -16.23
C LYS A 102 45.96 2.27 -15.10
N LEU A 103 45.45 2.44 -13.89
CA LEU A 103 45.92 1.72 -12.70
C LEU A 103 45.16 0.41 -12.46
N SER A 104 43.89 0.32 -12.86
CA SER A 104 43.04 -0.86 -12.65
C SER A 104 42.00 -0.97 -13.78
N PRO A 105 42.43 -1.39 -14.99
CA PRO A 105 41.55 -1.50 -16.15
C PRO A 105 40.30 -2.33 -15.85
N GLY A 106 39.12 -1.79 -16.15
CA GLY A 106 37.84 -2.47 -15.93
C GLY A 106 37.26 -2.36 -14.52
N TYR A 107 37.95 -1.69 -13.58
CA TYR A 107 37.40 -1.38 -12.25
C TYR A 107 36.19 -0.44 -12.32
N LEU A 108 36.22 0.53 -13.25
CA LEU A 108 35.09 1.42 -13.55
C LEU A 108 34.39 0.91 -14.83
N PRO A 109 33.12 0.48 -14.75
CA PRO A 109 32.38 0.03 -15.93
C PRO A 109 32.24 1.14 -16.97
N LYS A 110 32.42 0.82 -18.26
CA LYS A 110 32.20 1.80 -19.34
C LYS A 110 30.74 2.26 -19.44
N SER A 111 29.79 1.43 -19.01
CA SER A 111 28.36 1.75 -18.89
C SER A 111 28.09 2.99 -18.04
N ASP A 112 28.91 3.25 -17.02
CA ASP A 112 28.78 4.44 -16.15
C ASP A 112 28.97 5.76 -16.91
N GLN A 113 29.53 5.70 -18.14
CA GLN A 113 29.68 6.85 -19.03
C GLN A 113 28.49 7.05 -19.98
N THR A 114 27.67 6.02 -20.22
CA THR A 114 26.68 5.99 -21.31
C THR A 114 25.23 5.82 -20.84
N ASP A 115 25.00 5.30 -19.64
CA ASP A 115 23.69 4.73 -19.29
C ASP A 115 22.70 5.73 -18.65
N VAL A 116 23.15 6.97 -18.37
CA VAL A 116 22.27 8.02 -17.84
C VAL A 116 21.91 9.01 -18.94
N THR A 117 20.88 8.69 -19.73
CA THR A 117 20.28 9.59 -20.72
C THR A 117 19.21 10.47 -20.06
N CYS A 118 19.11 11.75 -20.45
CA CYS A 118 17.97 12.60 -20.08
C CYS A 118 17.41 13.23 -21.35
N ASP A 119 16.10 13.11 -21.55
CA ASP A 119 15.42 13.59 -22.76
C ASP A 119 14.72 14.95 -22.55
N TYR A 120 14.92 15.56 -21.37
CA TYR A 120 14.19 16.72 -20.90
C TYR A 120 15.09 17.94 -20.67
N THR A 121 14.66 19.08 -21.20
CA THR A 121 15.33 20.37 -20.97
C THR A 121 14.48 21.26 -20.07
N CYS A 122 15.14 22.04 -19.20
CA CYS A 122 14.50 23.05 -18.35
C CYS A 122 15.04 24.45 -18.65
N ILE A 123 14.13 25.37 -18.96
CA ILE A 123 14.34 26.82 -18.86
C ILE A 123 13.76 27.28 -17.54
N PHE A 124 14.47 28.11 -16.78
CA PHE A 124 13.97 28.66 -15.53
C PHE A 124 14.27 30.15 -15.43
N GLY A 125 13.46 30.87 -14.65
CA GLY A 125 13.68 32.28 -14.37
C GLY A 125 13.02 32.72 -13.07
N ILE A 126 13.40 33.92 -12.64
CA ILE A 126 12.91 34.55 -11.42
C ILE A 126 12.31 35.90 -11.81
N SER A 127 11.09 36.19 -11.36
CA SER A 127 10.41 37.44 -11.58
C SER A 127 9.87 38.02 -10.27
N ARG A 128 9.47 39.29 -10.30
CA ARG A 128 8.68 39.92 -9.24
C ARG A 128 7.23 40.04 -9.72
N PRO A 129 6.23 39.82 -8.84
CA PRO A 129 4.84 40.02 -9.20
C PRO A 129 4.63 41.47 -9.68
N GLY A 130 4.00 41.62 -10.83
CA GLY A 130 3.64 42.94 -11.37
C GLY A 130 2.40 43.50 -10.67
N LYS A 131 2.18 44.82 -10.73
CA LYS A 131 1.01 45.50 -10.12
C LYS A 131 -0.37 44.98 -10.59
N LYS A 132 -0.43 44.26 -11.72
CA LYS A 132 -1.66 43.73 -12.33
C LYS A 132 -1.84 42.22 -12.15
N PHE A 133 -0.90 41.52 -11.49
CA PHE A 133 -0.92 40.07 -11.37
C PHE A 133 -0.68 39.68 -9.91
N GLU A 134 -1.76 39.33 -9.21
CA GLU A 134 -1.70 38.73 -7.88
C GLU A 134 -1.48 37.23 -8.02
N PHE A 135 -0.29 36.77 -7.67
CA PHE A 135 -0.02 35.35 -7.48
C PHE A 135 -0.48 34.97 -6.07
N GLU A 136 -1.17 33.84 -5.94
CA GLU A 136 -1.66 33.37 -4.65
C GLU A 136 -0.48 33.10 -3.71
N ARG A 137 -0.56 33.64 -2.48
CA ARG A 137 0.54 33.51 -1.53
C ARG A 137 0.74 32.07 -1.05
N ASP A 138 1.98 31.73 -0.72
CA ASP A 138 2.40 30.44 -0.18
C ASP A 138 1.95 29.26 -1.06
N SER A 139 1.98 29.47 -2.38
CA SER A 139 1.43 28.54 -3.35
C SER A 139 2.45 28.06 -4.38
N SER A 140 2.26 26.82 -4.80
CA SER A 140 2.98 26.17 -5.90
C SER A 140 1.98 25.67 -6.94
N HIS A 141 2.31 25.81 -8.21
CA HIS A 141 1.44 25.53 -9.34
C HIS A 141 2.18 24.65 -10.34
N VAL A 142 1.70 23.43 -10.52
CA VAL A 142 2.13 22.53 -11.59
C VAL A 142 1.10 22.63 -12.71
N VAL A 143 1.55 22.99 -13.91
CA VAL A 143 0.72 23.09 -15.11
C VAL A 143 1.18 22.02 -16.08
N VAL A 144 0.33 21.02 -16.32
CA VAL A 144 0.62 19.95 -17.27
C VAL A 144 0.25 20.36 -18.69
N ASN A 145 1.02 19.91 -19.67
CA ASN A 145 0.78 20.19 -21.09
C ASN A 145 1.46 19.13 -21.97
N HIS A 146 1.06 19.01 -23.23
CA HIS A 146 1.65 18.03 -24.14
C HIS A 146 3.10 18.41 -24.48
N ASN A 147 4.04 17.48 -24.21
CA ASN A 147 5.49 17.60 -24.42
C ASN A 147 6.18 18.75 -23.68
N ARG A 148 5.47 19.41 -22.75
CA ARG A 148 6.02 20.47 -21.90
C ARG A 148 5.23 20.61 -20.61
N SER A 149 5.85 21.13 -19.56
CA SER A 149 5.13 21.45 -18.31
C SER A 149 5.70 22.71 -17.67
N TYR A 150 4.90 23.33 -16.82
CA TYR A 150 5.33 24.49 -16.05
C TYR A 150 5.27 24.19 -14.56
N LEU A 151 6.30 24.62 -13.83
CA LEU A 151 6.26 24.73 -12.38
C LEU A 151 6.40 26.20 -12.03
N VAL A 152 5.47 26.74 -11.25
CA VAL A 152 5.52 28.12 -10.76
C VAL A 152 5.39 28.10 -9.25
N ILE A 153 6.37 28.65 -8.54
CA ILE A 153 6.45 28.63 -7.08
C ILE A 153 6.76 30.04 -6.57
N GLU A 154 6.06 30.47 -5.52
CA GLU A 154 6.47 31.65 -4.77
C GLU A 154 7.67 31.32 -3.88
N GLY A 155 8.69 32.15 -3.92
CA GLY A 155 9.87 32.07 -3.07
C GLY A 155 10.12 33.34 -2.26
N PRO A 156 11.25 33.40 -1.55
CA PRO A 156 11.50 34.42 -0.53
C PRO A 156 11.38 35.86 -1.04
N GLY A 157 10.73 36.72 -0.25
CA GLY A 157 10.50 38.13 -0.59
C GLY A 157 9.44 38.34 -1.69
N GLY A 158 8.52 37.39 -1.85
CA GLY A 158 7.43 37.45 -2.83
C GLY A 158 7.91 37.30 -4.28
N ARG A 159 9.07 36.68 -4.51
CA ARG A 159 9.58 36.40 -5.87
C ARG A 159 8.86 35.20 -6.46
N ILE A 160 8.67 35.22 -7.77
CA ILE A 160 8.03 34.12 -8.50
C ILE A 160 9.11 33.38 -9.30
N TYR A 161 9.25 32.09 -9.03
CA TYR A 161 10.13 31.19 -9.75
C TYR A 161 9.28 30.44 -10.75
N TRP A 162 9.68 30.46 -12.02
CA TRP A 162 9.00 29.75 -13.07
C TRP A 162 9.99 28.83 -13.79
N PHE A 163 9.55 27.61 -14.05
CA PHE A 163 10.29 26.57 -14.75
C PHE A 163 9.42 26.10 -15.91
N LEU A 164 10.01 26.04 -17.10
CA LEU A 164 9.46 25.41 -18.29
C LEU A 164 10.29 24.17 -18.58
N PHE A 165 9.66 23.00 -18.44
CA PHE A 165 10.22 21.72 -18.84
C PHE A 165 9.69 21.37 -20.22
N PHE A 166 10.52 20.84 -21.13
CA PHE A 166 10.08 20.35 -22.44
C PHE A 166 10.92 19.16 -22.90
N VAL A 167 10.29 18.30 -23.69
CA VAL A 167 10.91 17.09 -24.26
C VAL A 167 11.66 17.45 -25.54
N CYS A 168 12.94 17.09 -25.62
CA CYS A 168 13.69 17.18 -26.85
C CYS A 168 13.63 15.82 -27.56
N THR A 169 12.73 15.64 -28.53
CA THR A 169 12.61 14.39 -29.30
C THR A 169 13.59 14.29 -30.48
N LYS A 170 14.21 15.41 -30.87
CA LYS A 170 15.26 15.48 -31.91
C LYS A 170 16.40 16.35 -31.42
N TRP A 171 17.61 15.81 -31.46
CA TRP A 171 18.83 16.48 -30.96
C TRP A 171 19.73 17.01 -32.08
N HIS A 172 19.19 17.04 -33.29
CA HIS A 172 19.90 17.44 -34.48
C HIS A 172 18.98 18.20 -35.43
N PHE A 173 19.53 19.18 -36.16
CA PHE A 173 18.88 19.88 -37.25
C PHE A 173 19.91 20.18 -38.34
N GLY A 174 19.72 19.61 -39.54
CA GLY A 174 20.71 19.69 -40.61
C GLY A 174 22.06 19.11 -40.19
N ARG A 175 23.13 19.92 -40.20
CA ARG A 175 24.50 19.54 -39.79
C ARG A 175 24.84 19.92 -38.34
N ILE A 176 23.87 20.41 -37.57
CA ILE A 176 24.06 20.83 -36.18
C ILE A 176 23.48 19.74 -35.29
N THR A 177 24.30 19.20 -34.39
CA THR A 177 23.93 18.16 -33.42
C THR A 177 24.28 18.68 -32.03
N LEU A 178 23.39 18.48 -31.06
CA LEU A 178 23.64 18.75 -29.66
C LEU A 178 24.27 17.50 -29.02
N VAL A 179 25.33 17.67 -28.22
CA VAL A 179 26.03 16.58 -27.52
C VAL A 179 26.37 16.99 -26.08
N GLY A 180 26.57 16.00 -25.20
CA GLY A 180 26.89 16.22 -23.79
C GLY A 180 25.75 16.88 -23.00
N ASP A 181 26.05 17.59 -21.91
CA ASP A 181 25.05 18.19 -21.00
C ASP A 181 24.09 19.19 -21.68
N SER A 182 24.36 19.57 -22.93
CA SER A 182 23.44 20.35 -23.79
C SER A 182 22.17 19.57 -24.17
N VAL A 183 22.12 18.26 -23.88
CA VAL A 183 20.97 17.37 -24.14
C VAL A 183 20.69 16.46 -22.93
N HIS A 184 21.73 15.96 -22.26
CA HIS A 184 21.63 14.90 -21.23
C HIS A 184 21.68 15.45 -19.78
N LYS A 185 21.01 16.57 -19.50
CA LYS A 185 21.09 17.24 -18.19
C LYS A 185 20.23 16.54 -17.14
N PHE A 186 20.73 16.38 -15.91
CA PHE A 186 19.91 15.90 -14.78
C PHE A 186 18.62 16.73 -14.67
N ASN A 187 17.46 16.09 -14.78
CA ASN A 187 16.19 16.83 -14.79
C ASN A 187 15.89 17.42 -13.41
N SER A 188 15.52 18.71 -13.37
CA SER A 188 15.18 19.44 -12.15
C SER A 188 13.71 19.32 -11.72
N ILE A 189 12.87 18.62 -12.49
CA ILE A 189 11.42 18.56 -12.23
C ILE A 189 11.08 17.95 -10.86
N SER A 190 11.86 16.97 -10.39
CA SER A 190 11.66 16.32 -9.10
C SER A 190 12.16 17.18 -7.93
N GLY A 191 12.91 18.24 -8.21
CA GLY A 191 13.57 19.09 -7.21
C GLY A 191 14.67 18.37 -6.42
N GLN A 192 15.08 17.16 -6.82
CA GLN A 192 15.96 16.32 -6.00
C GLN A 192 17.46 16.53 -6.18
N GLY A 193 17.91 17.28 -7.19
CA GLY A 193 19.36 17.43 -7.47
C GLY A 193 20.16 17.98 -6.28
N GLY A 194 19.71 19.09 -5.69
CA GLY A 194 20.36 19.68 -4.51
C GLY A 194 20.23 18.80 -3.26
N ASN A 195 19.05 18.22 -3.04
CA ASN A 195 18.79 17.29 -1.93
C ASN A 195 19.71 16.07 -2.00
N SER A 196 19.87 15.47 -3.18
CA SER A 196 20.75 14.33 -3.40
C SER A 196 22.23 14.66 -3.16
N ALA A 197 22.67 15.87 -3.53
CA ALA A 197 24.03 16.33 -3.22
C ALA A 197 24.26 16.45 -1.71
N ILE A 198 23.29 17.00 -0.96
CA ILE A 198 23.34 17.08 0.51
C ILE A 198 23.35 15.68 1.12
N GLU A 199 22.49 14.77 0.67
CA GLU A 199 22.47 13.37 1.13
C GLU A 199 23.79 12.64 0.84
N THR A 200 24.41 12.91 -0.32
CA THR A 200 25.70 12.31 -0.69
C THR A 200 26.83 12.83 0.20
N ALA A 201 26.86 14.15 0.46
CA ALA A 201 27.80 14.73 1.41
C ALA A 201 27.63 14.14 2.81
N ALA A 202 26.38 13.92 3.24
CA ALA A 202 26.07 13.28 4.51
C ALA A 202 26.57 11.83 4.57
N SER A 203 26.32 11.04 3.52
CA SER A 203 26.78 9.64 3.43
C SER A 203 28.30 9.55 3.43
N LEU A 204 28.98 10.44 2.69
CA LEU A 204 30.44 10.52 2.67
C LEU A 204 31.00 10.86 4.06
N ALA A 205 30.40 11.82 4.77
CA ALA A 205 30.81 12.17 6.13
C ALA A 205 30.63 10.99 7.10
N THR A 206 29.53 10.25 6.97
CA THR A 206 29.28 9.01 7.73
C THR A 206 30.37 7.96 7.47
N GLU A 207 30.72 7.72 6.21
CA GLU A 207 31.77 6.72 5.90
C GLU A 207 33.16 7.14 6.35
N ILE A 208 33.52 8.42 6.23
CA ILE A 208 34.78 8.92 6.79
C ILE A 208 34.79 8.70 8.31
N PHE A 209 33.70 8.99 9.00
CA PHE A 209 33.57 8.75 10.44
C PHE A 209 33.68 7.26 10.80
N ASN A 210 33.10 6.37 9.99
CA ASN A 210 33.17 4.92 10.17
C ASN A 210 34.57 4.36 9.88
N MET A 211 35.26 4.87 8.85
CA MET A 211 36.66 4.55 8.53
C MET A 211 37.60 4.92 9.69
N LEU A 212 37.39 6.10 10.30
CA LEU A 212 38.12 6.52 11.50
C LEU A 212 37.83 5.61 12.72
N LYS A 213 36.71 4.88 12.71
CA LYS A 213 36.30 3.90 13.72
C LYS A 213 36.54 2.43 13.32
N ALA A 214 37.21 2.18 12.18
CA ALA A 214 37.51 0.86 11.63
C ALA A 214 36.31 -0.04 11.23
N GLN A 215 35.21 0.54 10.74
CA GLN A 215 34.06 -0.20 10.15
C GLN A 215 33.58 0.38 8.81
N PRO A 216 34.38 0.32 7.73
CA PRO A 216 34.02 0.98 6.47
C PRO A 216 33.03 0.18 5.59
N GLU A 217 32.07 0.88 4.98
CA GLU A 217 31.34 0.44 3.78
C GLU A 217 31.60 1.44 2.62
N GLY A 218 31.43 1.02 1.37
CA GLY A 218 31.62 1.89 0.21
C GLY A 218 30.47 2.88 0.04
N VAL A 219 30.73 4.20 0.02
CA VAL A 219 29.71 5.24 -0.23
C VAL A 219 28.92 4.97 -1.53
N GLN A 220 29.60 4.47 -2.56
CA GLN A 220 28.98 4.13 -3.83
C GLN A 220 27.97 2.98 -3.70
N ASP A 221 28.29 1.93 -2.95
CA ASP A 221 27.43 0.75 -2.76
C ASP A 221 26.14 1.13 -2.00
N ILE A 222 26.22 2.12 -1.10
CA ILE A 222 25.07 2.65 -0.36
C ILE A 222 24.18 3.53 -1.28
N ARG A 223 24.79 4.31 -2.17
CA ARG A 223 24.09 5.38 -2.92
C ARG A 223 23.65 5.02 -4.33
N HIS A 224 24.32 4.08 -5.01
CA HIS A 224 24.13 3.85 -6.45
C HIS A 224 22.69 3.48 -6.80
N ASP A 225 22.13 2.42 -6.18
CA ASP A 225 20.75 1.97 -6.43
C ASP A 225 19.71 3.07 -6.17
N ARG A 226 19.94 3.87 -5.11
CA ARG A 226 19.07 5.00 -4.77
C ARG A 226 19.12 6.09 -5.84
N LEU A 227 20.33 6.46 -6.30
CA LEU A 227 20.51 7.48 -7.31
C LEU A 227 19.86 7.10 -8.64
N VAL A 228 20.06 5.85 -9.08
CA VAL A 228 19.41 5.30 -10.29
C VAL A 228 17.90 5.41 -10.17
N LYS A 229 17.34 4.97 -9.04
CA LYS A 229 15.89 5.06 -8.79
C LYS A 229 15.37 6.50 -8.78
N MET A 230 16.09 7.44 -8.15
CA MET A 230 15.68 8.85 -8.13
C MET A 230 15.68 9.48 -9.53
N VAL A 231 16.59 9.06 -10.42
CA VAL A 231 16.60 9.47 -11.83
C VAL A 231 15.39 8.90 -12.56
N GLU A 232 15.16 7.59 -12.46
CA GLU A 232 14.01 6.94 -13.08
C GLU A 232 12.67 7.54 -12.64
N ASP A 233 12.50 7.80 -11.33
CA ASP A 233 11.29 8.39 -10.79
C ASP A 233 11.13 9.85 -11.25
N GLY A 234 12.24 10.58 -11.40
CA GLY A 234 12.26 11.89 -12.06
C GLY A 234 11.81 11.83 -13.53
N HIS A 235 12.22 10.82 -14.29
CA HIS A 235 11.75 10.63 -15.67
C HIS A 235 10.25 10.32 -15.72
N LYS A 236 9.75 9.42 -14.86
CA LYS A 236 8.31 9.13 -14.77
C LYS A 236 7.49 10.38 -14.43
N GLN A 237 7.99 11.22 -13.52
CA GLN A 237 7.37 12.51 -13.20
C GLN A 237 7.29 13.44 -14.40
N SER A 238 8.36 13.46 -15.19
CA SER A 238 8.48 14.29 -16.39
C SER A 238 7.47 13.87 -17.44
N ALA A 239 7.44 12.57 -17.74
CA ALA A 239 6.53 11.99 -18.73
C ALA A 239 5.06 12.21 -18.34
N PHE A 240 4.72 12.05 -17.05
CA PHE A 240 3.37 12.35 -16.55
C PHE A 240 3.04 13.84 -16.67
N SER A 241 3.94 14.74 -16.25
CA SER A 241 3.70 16.19 -16.30
C SER A 241 3.63 16.72 -17.73
N ALA A 242 4.34 16.08 -18.66
CA ALA A 242 4.36 16.40 -20.08
C ALA A 242 3.26 15.66 -20.89
N LEU A 243 2.35 14.93 -20.22
CA LEU A 243 1.24 14.21 -20.85
C LEU A 243 1.67 13.36 -22.06
N GLU A 244 2.82 12.68 -21.97
CA GLU A 244 3.41 11.99 -23.14
C GLU A 244 2.57 10.84 -23.68
N THR A 245 1.63 10.32 -22.90
CA THR A 245 0.74 9.24 -23.31
C THR A 245 -0.74 9.61 -23.11
N PRO A 246 -1.66 9.08 -23.94
CA PRO A 246 -3.09 9.25 -23.73
C PRO A 246 -3.56 8.77 -22.35
N LEU A 247 -2.90 7.75 -21.79
CA LEU A 247 -3.18 7.26 -20.44
C LEU A 247 -2.84 8.30 -19.36
N TYR A 248 -1.69 8.98 -19.48
CA TYR A 248 -1.33 10.06 -18.56
C TYR A 248 -2.27 11.25 -18.66
N GLU A 249 -2.69 11.62 -19.86
CA GLU A 249 -3.73 12.63 -20.05
C GLU A 249 -5.05 12.23 -19.38
N PHE A 250 -5.49 10.98 -19.56
CA PHE A 250 -6.68 10.47 -18.91
C PHE A 250 -6.58 10.53 -17.38
N ILE A 251 -5.46 10.07 -16.81
CA ILE A 251 -5.21 10.08 -15.37
C ILE A 251 -5.18 11.51 -14.83
N ALA A 252 -4.43 12.41 -15.47
CA ALA A 252 -4.27 13.80 -15.04
C ALA A 252 -5.60 14.57 -15.07
N ARG A 253 -6.46 14.32 -16.07
CA ARG A 253 -7.75 15.02 -16.21
C ARG A 253 -8.87 14.42 -15.36
N ASN A 254 -8.88 13.11 -15.15
CA ASN A 254 -10.06 12.41 -14.61
C ASN A 254 -9.82 11.67 -13.27
N ILE A 255 -8.58 11.28 -12.96
CA ILE A 255 -8.31 10.42 -11.80
C ILE A 255 -7.65 11.20 -10.66
N ILE A 256 -6.73 12.11 -10.95
CA ILE A 256 -5.87 12.73 -9.92
C ILE A 256 -6.68 13.43 -8.81
N SER A 257 -7.81 14.06 -9.13
CA SER A 257 -8.68 14.73 -8.16
C SER A 257 -9.40 13.77 -7.20
N LEU A 258 -9.56 12.50 -7.59
CA LEU A 258 -10.27 11.47 -6.82
C LEU A 258 -9.36 10.78 -5.78
N THR A 259 -8.04 10.93 -5.92
CA THR A 259 -7.03 10.29 -5.06
C THR A 259 -6.85 10.99 -3.70
N GLY A 260 -7.43 12.17 -3.49
CA GLY A 260 -7.25 12.96 -2.27
C GLY A 260 -5.83 13.53 -2.13
N PRO A 261 -5.41 13.93 -0.92
CA PRO A 261 -4.08 14.51 -0.70
C PRO A 261 -2.91 13.57 -1.06
N ASP A 262 -3.11 12.25 -0.97
CA ASP A 262 -2.06 11.26 -1.20
C ASP A 262 -1.64 11.09 -2.64
N GLY A 263 -2.51 11.33 -3.63
CA GLY A 263 -2.13 11.12 -5.03
C GLY A 263 -0.97 12.02 -5.47
N PHE A 264 -0.90 13.24 -4.95
CA PHE A 264 0.19 14.17 -5.25
C PHE A 264 1.32 14.10 -4.22
N LEU A 265 1.01 13.97 -2.92
CA LEU A 265 2.02 14.00 -1.86
C LEU A 265 2.86 12.72 -1.78
N SER A 266 2.32 11.58 -2.19
CA SER A 266 3.05 10.30 -2.21
C SER A 266 4.33 10.37 -3.03
N MET A 267 4.27 11.06 -4.18
CA MET A 267 5.42 11.27 -5.06
C MET A 267 6.65 11.88 -4.36
N PHE A 268 6.45 12.82 -3.45
CA PHE A 268 7.54 13.44 -2.69
C PHE A 268 7.93 12.62 -1.46
N SER A 269 6.98 11.89 -0.89
CA SER A 269 7.17 11.12 0.34
C SER A 269 8.15 9.96 0.12
N ASP A 270 8.15 9.35 -1.06
CA ASP A 270 9.02 8.20 -1.39
C ASP A 270 10.51 8.53 -1.33
N ALA A 271 10.88 9.70 -1.82
CA ALA A 271 12.24 10.22 -1.73
C ALA A 271 12.60 10.52 -0.27
N ALA A 272 11.67 11.13 0.48
CA ALA A 272 11.88 11.54 1.86
C ALA A 272 12.10 10.36 2.81
N VAL A 273 11.21 9.35 2.83
CA VAL A 273 11.26 8.23 3.79
C VAL A 273 12.53 7.38 3.68
N SER A 274 13.19 7.45 2.53
CA SER A 274 14.38 6.68 2.26
C SER A 274 15.66 7.45 2.65
N ALA A 275 15.58 8.74 3.01
CA ALA A 275 16.73 9.62 3.21
C ALA A 275 17.73 9.13 4.26
N GLU A 276 19.01 9.47 4.06
CA GLU A 276 20.11 9.10 4.95
C GLU A 276 20.18 10.03 6.16
N ARG A 277 20.43 9.44 7.34
CA ARG A 277 20.73 10.20 8.56
C ARG A 277 22.24 10.36 8.77
N LEU A 278 22.61 11.35 9.58
CA LEU A 278 23.97 11.55 10.06
C LEU A 278 24.12 10.95 11.47
N PRO A 279 24.72 9.77 11.64
CA PRO A 279 24.74 9.06 12.93
C PRO A 279 25.57 9.77 14.00
N MET A 280 26.48 10.67 13.60
CA MET A 280 27.29 11.48 14.51
C MET A 280 26.55 12.71 15.06
N LEU A 281 25.35 13.03 14.56
CA LEU A 281 24.56 14.17 15.04
C LEU A 281 23.35 13.70 15.86
N PRO A 282 22.97 14.43 16.92
CA PRO A 282 21.78 14.10 17.69
C PRO A 282 20.53 14.26 16.83
N MET A 283 19.68 13.25 16.80
CA MET A 283 18.43 13.29 16.04
C MET A 283 17.33 14.00 16.82
N PRO A 284 16.72 15.08 16.28
CA PRO A 284 15.62 15.75 16.95
C PRO A 284 14.38 14.85 16.97
N LYS A 285 13.75 14.73 18.14
CA LYS A 285 12.46 14.04 18.27
C LYS A 285 11.37 14.88 17.62
N ARG A 286 10.87 14.43 16.47
CA ARG A 286 9.78 15.09 15.75
C ARG A 286 8.67 14.06 15.48
N PRO A 287 7.43 14.31 15.94
CA PRO A 287 6.30 13.46 15.60
C PRO A 287 6.13 13.40 14.07
N ARG A 288 5.97 12.18 13.56
CA ARG A 288 5.79 11.91 12.13
C ARG A 288 4.91 10.69 11.96
N PHE A 289 4.04 10.74 10.96
CA PHE A 289 3.10 9.68 10.67
C PHE A 289 3.72 8.53 9.88
N GLU A 290 4.64 8.84 8.96
CA GLU A 290 5.37 7.87 8.16
C GLU A 290 6.80 7.72 8.72
N PRO A 291 7.20 6.50 9.15
CA PRO A 291 8.56 6.27 9.62
C PRO A 291 9.56 6.31 8.46
N TYR A 292 10.78 6.78 8.73
CA TYR A 292 11.90 6.60 7.81
C TYR A 292 12.32 5.12 7.76
N GLN A 293 13.01 4.72 6.70
CA GLN A 293 13.37 3.31 6.49
C GLN A 293 14.30 2.75 7.57
N ASP A 294 15.17 3.59 8.14
CA ASP A 294 16.07 3.27 9.24
C ASP A 294 15.36 3.24 10.61
N GLU A 295 14.13 3.75 10.70
CA GLU A 295 13.28 3.74 11.90
C GLU A 295 12.30 2.55 11.93
N LEU A 296 12.26 1.78 10.84
CA LEU A 296 11.43 0.58 10.74
C LEU A 296 12.04 -0.57 11.54
N PRO A 297 11.23 -1.42 12.19
CA PRO A 297 11.70 -2.61 12.91
C PRO A 297 12.62 -3.54 12.11
N ALA A 298 12.50 -3.54 10.77
CA ALA A 298 13.42 -4.24 9.90
C ALA A 298 13.57 -3.53 8.56
N LYS A 299 14.72 -3.70 7.90
CA LYS A 299 14.96 -3.20 6.55
C LYS A 299 13.90 -3.75 5.57
N PRO A 300 13.24 -2.87 4.79
CA PRO A 300 12.31 -3.29 3.74
C PRO A 300 12.99 -4.12 2.65
N LEU A 301 12.25 -5.03 2.04
CA LEU A 301 12.71 -5.89 0.95
C LEU A 301 12.07 -5.45 -0.38
N PRO A 302 12.87 -5.22 -1.46
CA PRO A 302 12.38 -4.67 -2.73
C PRO A 302 11.73 -5.70 -3.66
N VAL A 303 11.00 -6.68 -3.11
CA VAL A 303 10.45 -7.84 -3.86
C VAL A 303 8.94 -7.82 -4.00
N TYR A 304 8.30 -6.67 -3.76
CA TYR A 304 6.85 -6.50 -3.76
C TYR A 304 6.17 -7.03 -5.04
N HIS A 305 6.67 -6.62 -6.20
CA HIS A 305 6.07 -7.00 -7.49
C HIS A 305 6.16 -8.51 -7.77
N ILE A 306 7.14 -9.18 -7.19
CA ILE A 306 7.29 -10.63 -7.32
C ILE A 306 6.33 -11.32 -6.33
N SER A 307 6.31 -10.89 -5.06
CA SER A 307 5.42 -11.47 -4.05
C SER A 307 3.94 -11.32 -4.42
N SER A 308 3.53 -10.16 -4.93
CA SER A 308 2.14 -9.92 -5.33
C SER A 308 1.71 -10.76 -6.53
N LYS A 309 2.59 -10.95 -7.52
CA LYS A 309 2.32 -11.84 -8.68
C LYS A 309 2.23 -13.30 -8.26
N ILE A 310 3.11 -13.76 -7.37
CA ILE A 310 3.04 -15.14 -6.83
C ILE A 310 1.72 -15.35 -6.10
N ALA A 311 1.32 -14.41 -5.24
CA ALA A 311 0.03 -14.47 -4.55
C ALA A 311 -1.14 -14.50 -5.55
N ALA A 312 -1.12 -13.65 -6.58
CA ALA A 312 -2.14 -13.65 -7.62
C ALA A 312 -2.24 -15.01 -8.34
N VAL A 313 -1.12 -15.64 -8.68
CA VAL A 313 -1.13 -16.99 -9.30
C VAL A 313 -1.73 -18.03 -8.36
N ILE A 314 -1.35 -18.02 -7.08
CA ILE A 314 -1.87 -18.94 -6.06
C ILE A 314 -3.40 -18.81 -5.95
N PHE A 315 -3.91 -17.58 -5.81
CA PHE A 315 -5.35 -17.34 -5.70
C PHE A 315 -6.11 -17.58 -7.00
N GLY A 316 -5.48 -17.37 -8.17
CA GLY A 316 -6.04 -17.73 -9.46
C GLY A 316 -6.23 -19.24 -9.61
N ILE A 317 -5.24 -20.04 -9.19
CA ILE A 317 -5.35 -21.51 -9.15
C ILE A 317 -6.43 -21.93 -8.15
N LEU A 318 -6.44 -21.35 -6.95
CA LEU A 318 -7.42 -21.68 -5.93
C LEU A 318 -8.85 -21.36 -6.39
N LEU A 319 -9.06 -20.21 -7.04
CA LEU A 319 -10.34 -19.83 -7.64
C LEU A 319 -10.77 -20.83 -8.72
N PHE A 320 -9.86 -21.22 -9.61
CA PHE A 320 -10.15 -22.18 -10.67
C PHE A 320 -10.59 -23.54 -10.10
N VAL A 321 -9.89 -24.04 -9.08
CA VAL A 321 -10.24 -25.31 -8.43
C VAL A 321 -11.56 -25.19 -7.65
N ALA A 322 -11.77 -24.10 -6.91
CA ALA A 322 -13.02 -23.83 -6.21
C ALA A 322 -14.21 -23.81 -7.17
N LYS A 323 -14.07 -23.19 -8.35
CA LYS A 323 -15.11 -23.14 -9.39
C LYS A 323 -15.46 -24.49 -10.01
N LYS A 324 -14.52 -25.43 -10.03
CA LYS A 324 -14.79 -26.80 -10.48
C LYS A 324 -15.42 -27.65 -9.39
N ALA A 325 -15.00 -27.45 -8.14
CA ALA A 325 -15.43 -28.26 -7.01
C ALA A 325 -16.79 -27.83 -6.46
N MET A 326 -17.06 -26.52 -6.41
CA MET A 326 -18.29 -25.95 -5.85
C MET A 326 -19.34 -25.77 -6.93
N TRP A 327 -20.17 -26.80 -7.11
CA TRP A 327 -21.35 -26.75 -7.96
C TRP A 327 -22.48 -27.55 -7.33
N ILE A 328 -23.72 -27.24 -7.71
CA ILE A 328 -24.93 -27.94 -7.27
C ILE A 328 -25.78 -28.23 -8.50
N ASN A 329 -26.39 -29.41 -8.56
CA ASN A 329 -27.36 -29.73 -9.57
C ASN A 329 -28.74 -29.18 -9.17
N PHE A 330 -29.13 -28.04 -9.75
CA PHE A 330 -30.43 -27.44 -9.50
C PHE A 330 -31.61 -28.25 -10.06
N ASP A 331 -31.37 -29.22 -10.95
CA ASP A 331 -32.43 -30.13 -11.42
C ASP A 331 -32.93 -31.06 -10.29
N LEU A 332 -32.17 -31.19 -9.19
CA LEU A 332 -32.56 -31.96 -8.01
C LEU A 332 -33.40 -31.12 -7.01
N LEU A 333 -33.48 -29.80 -7.19
CA LEU A 333 -34.19 -28.91 -6.28
C LEU A 333 -35.71 -29.19 -6.31
N GLY A 334 -36.28 -29.54 -5.16
CA GLY A 334 -37.69 -29.96 -5.05
C GLY A 334 -37.93 -31.47 -5.21
N GLY A 335 -36.89 -32.26 -5.54
CA GLY A 335 -37.03 -33.72 -5.73
C GLY A 335 -37.77 -34.10 -7.01
N ASP A 336 -38.05 -35.40 -7.19
CA ASP A 336 -38.54 -35.96 -8.47
C ASP A 336 -39.91 -35.43 -8.93
N ASN A 337 -40.70 -34.71 -8.10
CA ASN A 337 -41.97 -34.06 -8.49
C ASN A 337 -42.55 -33.00 -7.50
N ASP A 338 -41.83 -32.55 -6.46
CA ASP A 338 -42.37 -31.58 -5.49
C ASP A 338 -41.85 -30.14 -5.74
N ALA A 339 -42.68 -29.14 -5.44
CA ALA A 339 -42.24 -27.75 -5.48
C ALA A 339 -41.23 -27.50 -4.34
N PRO A 340 -40.16 -26.70 -4.55
CA PRO A 340 -39.21 -26.41 -3.49
C PRO A 340 -39.90 -25.75 -2.30
N THR A 341 -39.50 -26.15 -1.09
CA THR A 341 -40.12 -25.71 0.17
C THR A 341 -39.09 -25.09 1.11
N PHE A 342 -39.57 -24.44 2.16
CA PHE A 342 -38.76 -24.01 3.30
C PHE A 342 -39.33 -24.66 4.55
N VAL A 343 -38.64 -25.66 5.11
CA VAL A 343 -39.10 -26.41 6.29
C VAL A 343 -40.52 -26.97 6.06
N GLY A 344 -40.75 -27.54 4.87
CA GLY A 344 -42.03 -28.12 4.46
C GLY A 344 -43.14 -27.13 4.08
N ALA A 345 -42.90 -25.81 4.17
CA ALA A 345 -43.85 -24.79 3.72
C ALA A 345 -43.55 -24.28 2.30
N PRO A 346 -44.56 -23.85 1.52
CA PRO A 346 -44.33 -23.24 0.20
C PRO A 346 -43.38 -22.03 0.29
N LEU A 347 -42.49 -21.90 -0.70
CA LEU A 347 -41.63 -20.73 -0.79
C LEU A 347 -42.45 -19.46 -1.00
N ARG A 348 -42.05 -18.42 -0.27
CA ARG A 348 -42.48 -17.05 -0.49
C ARG A 348 -41.85 -16.60 -1.80
N THR A 349 -42.70 -16.11 -2.71
CA THR A 349 -42.31 -15.65 -4.05
C THR A 349 -42.42 -14.13 -4.21
N TYR A 350 -42.82 -13.42 -3.15
CA TYR A 350 -42.97 -11.96 -3.14
C TYR A 350 -42.22 -11.35 -1.95
N TYR A 351 -41.06 -10.74 -2.21
CA TYR A 351 -40.23 -10.09 -1.20
C TYR A 351 -40.16 -8.58 -1.43
N THR A 352 -39.79 -8.19 -2.64
CA THR A 352 -39.50 -6.80 -3.05
C THR A 352 -40.45 -6.30 -4.13
N GLY A 353 -41.15 -7.20 -4.83
CA GLY A 353 -41.99 -6.89 -5.99
C GLY A 353 -41.23 -6.82 -7.31
N ILE A 354 -39.92 -7.11 -7.32
CA ILE A 354 -39.10 -7.19 -8.52
C ILE A 354 -38.89 -8.67 -8.85
N GLY A 355 -39.56 -9.17 -9.90
CA GLY A 355 -39.63 -10.60 -10.24
C GLY A 355 -38.29 -11.35 -10.17
N PRO A 356 -37.25 -10.94 -10.90
CA PRO A 356 -35.95 -11.63 -10.87
C PRO A 356 -35.25 -11.61 -9.49
N VAL A 357 -35.46 -10.56 -8.68
CA VAL A 357 -34.89 -10.46 -7.33
C VAL A 357 -35.64 -11.39 -6.38
N ASP A 358 -36.97 -11.44 -6.50
CA ASP A 358 -37.81 -12.28 -5.66
C ASP A 358 -37.61 -13.77 -5.97
N GLU A 359 -37.37 -14.13 -7.24
CA GLU A 359 -36.98 -15.48 -7.66
C GLU A 359 -35.64 -15.89 -7.04
N MET A 360 -34.61 -15.04 -7.16
CA MET A 360 -33.31 -15.27 -6.53
C MET A 360 -33.42 -15.45 -5.01
N LEU A 361 -34.21 -14.60 -4.32
CA LEU A 361 -34.43 -14.69 -2.87
C LEU A 361 -35.20 -15.95 -2.48
N ALA A 362 -36.16 -16.41 -3.30
CA ALA A 362 -36.87 -17.66 -3.07
C ALA A 362 -35.93 -18.86 -3.17
N THR A 363 -35.08 -18.92 -4.20
CA THR A 363 -34.06 -19.97 -4.36
C THR A 363 -33.07 -19.98 -3.20
N LEU A 364 -32.54 -18.81 -2.81
CA LEU A 364 -31.65 -18.71 -1.65
C LEU A 364 -32.33 -19.15 -0.35
N SER A 365 -33.60 -18.78 -0.17
CA SER A 365 -34.38 -19.22 1.00
C SER A 365 -34.49 -20.74 1.03
N ALA A 366 -34.79 -21.40 -0.09
CA ALA A 366 -34.84 -22.86 -0.18
C ALA A 366 -33.51 -23.50 0.26
N CYS A 367 -32.38 -23.03 -0.29
CA CYS A 367 -31.05 -23.51 0.09
C CYS A 367 -30.78 -23.35 1.59
N PHE A 368 -31.09 -22.19 2.18
CA PHE A 368 -30.92 -21.99 3.62
C PHE A 368 -31.87 -22.84 4.46
N GLY A 369 -33.11 -23.04 4.02
CA GLY A 369 -34.11 -23.87 4.72
C GLY A 369 -33.61 -25.29 4.93
N ASP A 370 -33.16 -25.92 3.84
CA ASP A 370 -32.66 -27.30 3.84
C ASP A 370 -31.31 -27.45 4.53
N SER A 371 -30.49 -26.38 4.53
CA SER A 371 -29.21 -26.39 5.24
C SER A 371 -29.36 -26.19 6.75
N VAL A 372 -30.39 -25.45 7.19
CA VAL A 372 -30.65 -25.17 8.62
C VAL A 372 -31.46 -26.31 9.27
N HIS A 373 -32.30 -27.01 8.50
CA HIS A 373 -33.14 -28.10 8.99
C HIS A 373 -32.86 -29.43 8.27
N GLY A 374 -31.64 -29.62 7.79
CA GLY A 374 -31.23 -30.86 7.13
C GLY A 374 -31.50 -32.09 7.99
N HIS A 375 -31.89 -33.19 7.35
CA HIS A 375 -32.13 -34.47 8.00
C HIS A 375 -30.84 -35.02 8.65
N ASP A 376 -29.67 -34.79 8.03
CA ASP A 376 -28.38 -35.04 8.69
C ASP A 376 -28.06 -33.88 9.65
N PRO A 377 -28.01 -34.12 10.98
CA PRO A 377 -27.70 -33.09 11.96
C PRO A 377 -26.31 -32.46 11.78
N SER A 378 -25.41 -33.09 11.02
CA SER A 378 -24.08 -32.55 10.69
C SER A 378 -24.14 -31.36 9.74
N HIS A 379 -25.16 -31.28 8.88
CA HIS A 379 -25.32 -30.22 7.89
C HIS A 379 -25.56 -28.84 8.53
N PRO A 380 -26.56 -28.64 9.41
CA PRO A 380 -26.76 -27.35 10.07
C PRO A 380 -25.60 -26.94 10.99
N ILE A 381 -24.88 -27.90 11.60
CA ILE A 381 -23.69 -27.62 12.41
C ILE A 381 -22.58 -27.03 11.54
N GLN A 382 -22.33 -27.64 10.38
CA GLN A 382 -21.31 -27.18 9.46
C GLN A 382 -21.68 -25.81 8.87
N LEU A 383 -22.95 -25.60 8.48
CA LEU A 383 -23.42 -24.29 8.01
C LEU A 383 -23.27 -23.22 9.10
N ALA A 384 -23.66 -23.51 10.35
CA ALA A 384 -23.49 -22.58 11.46
C ALA A 384 -22.02 -22.19 11.67
N TYR A 385 -21.10 -23.15 11.51
CA TYR A 385 -19.66 -22.90 11.59
C TYR A 385 -19.16 -22.01 10.44
N LEU A 386 -19.61 -22.26 9.21
CA LEU A 386 -19.30 -21.44 8.04
C LEU A 386 -19.83 -20.00 8.20
N LEU A 387 -21.06 -19.82 8.64
CA LEU A 387 -21.63 -18.49 8.83
C LEU A 387 -20.90 -17.72 9.94
N THR A 388 -20.47 -18.41 11.00
CA THR A 388 -19.61 -17.82 12.03
C THR A 388 -18.29 -17.28 11.43
N LEU A 389 -17.67 -17.99 10.46
CA LEU A 389 -16.46 -17.54 9.78
C LEU A 389 -16.64 -16.23 9.00
N LEU A 390 -17.84 -15.93 8.50
CA LEU A 390 -18.10 -14.73 7.71
C LEU A 390 -18.08 -13.44 8.54
N LEU A 391 -18.34 -13.50 9.85
CA LEU A 391 -18.32 -12.32 10.72
C LEU A 391 -17.03 -11.49 10.60
N PRO A 392 -15.82 -12.06 10.83
CA PRO A 392 -14.57 -11.34 10.63
C PRO A 392 -14.30 -11.01 9.16
N VAL A 393 -14.73 -11.85 8.20
CA VAL A 393 -14.58 -11.57 6.77
C VAL A 393 -15.29 -10.27 6.38
N LEU A 394 -16.54 -10.10 6.80
CA LEU A 394 -17.34 -8.91 6.52
C LEU A 394 -16.74 -7.65 7.14
N ILE A 395 -16.30 -7.73 8.41
CA ILE A 395 -15.66 -6.60 9.08
C ILE A 395 -14.39 -6.22 8.34
N ILE A 396 -13.52 -7.20 8.07
CA ILE A 396 -12.21 -6.97 7.46
C ILE A 396 -12.35 -6.45 6.03
N TRP A 397 -13.15 -7.08 5.18
CA TRP A 397 -13.31 -6.65 3.79
C TRP A 397 -13.97 -5.27 3.68
N THR A 398 -14.90 -4.96 4.57
CA THR A 398 -15.46 -3.61 4.65
C THR A 398 -14.37 -2.61 5.01
N VAL A 399 -13.57 -2.88 6.05
CA VAL A 399 -12.48 -1.99 6.46
C VAL A 399 -11.45 -1.82 5.34
N GLU A 400 -11.01 -2.90 4.70
CA GLU A 400 -10.04 -2.84 3.61
C GLU A 400 -10.59 -2.09 2.38
N GLY A 401 -11.90 -2.15 2.12
CA GLY A 401 -12.55 -1.36 1.08
C GLY A 401 -12.55 0.15 1.35
N TYR A 402 -12.58 0.55 2.62
CA TYR A 402 -12.51 1.96 3.03
C TYR A 402 -11.07 2.49 3.22
N ARG A 403 -10.04 1.67 3.02
CA ARG A 403 -8.64 2.13 3.06
C ARG A 403 -8.38 3.12 1.93
N ALA A 404 -7.55 4.12 2.21
CA ALA A 404 -7.13 5.13 1.22
C ALA A 404 -6.58 4.50 -0.07
N SER A 405 -5.87 3.37 0.05
CA SER A 405 -5.25 2.66 -1.09
C SER A 405 -6.25 1.98 -2.03
N ASN A 406 -7.47 1.68 -1.58
CA ASN A 406 -8.46 0.92 -2.36
C ASN A 406 -9.59 1.78 -2.91
N ARG A 407 -9.61 3.09 -2.60
CA ARG A 407 -10.70 4.03 -2.91
C ARG A 407 -11.16 4.05 -4.37
N LEU A 408 -10.28 3.72 -5.31
CA LEU A 408 -10.52 3.81 -6.76
C LEU A 408 -10.62 2.44 -7.45
N ASN A 409 -10.61 1.34 -6.70
CA ASN A 409 -10.67 0.00 -7.26
C ASN A 409 -11.90 -0.77 -6.72
N THR A 410 -12.16 -1.95 -7.28
CA THR A 410 -13.35 -2.75 -6.97
C THR A 410 -13.44 -3.19 -5.50
N LEU A 411 -12.32 -3.24 -4.77
CA LEU A 411 -12.29 -3.59 -3.34
C LEU A 411 -13.01 -2.54 -2.48
N SER A 412 -13.16 -1.31 -2.96
CA SER A 412 -13.96 -0.26 -2.31
C SER A 412 -15.46 -0.52 -2.27
N LEU A 413 -15.94 -1.58 -2.93
CA LEU A 413 -17.35 -1.95 -3.03
C LEU A 413 -17.60 -3.29 -2.32
N PRO A 414 -17.47 -3.36 -0.97
CA PRO A 414 -17.59 -4.61 -0.22
C PRO A 414 -18.96 -5.29 -0.40
N PHE A 415 -20.02 -4.53 -0.68
CA PHE A 415 -21.35 -5.06 -0.94
C PHE A 415 -21.41 -5.95 -2.20
N LEU A 416 -20.58 -5.69 -3.22
CA LEU A 416 -20.55 -6.53 -4.43
C LEU A 416 -20.02 -7.93 -4.10
N PHE A 417 -18.99 -8.01 -3.26
CA PHE A 417 -18.48 -9.27 -2.76
C PHE A 417 -19.48 -9.95 -1.83
N GLY A 418 -20.22 -9.14 -1.04
CA GLY A 418 -21.41 -9.55 -0.28
C GLY A 418 -22.41 -10.34 -1.10
N ILE A 419 -22.90 -9.74 -2.18
CA ILE A 419 -23.84 -10.37 -3.11
C ILE A 419 -23.20 -11.59 -3.79
N ALA A 420 -21.95 -11.46 -4.24
CA ALA A 420 -21.28 -12.53 -4.96
C ALA A 420 -21.12 -13.81 -4.11
N TYR A 421 -20.74 -13.71 -2.83
CA TYR A 421 -20.56 -14.91 -2.01
C TYR A 421 -21.89 -15.56 -1.64
N GLN A 422 -22.97 -14.80 -1.54
CA GLN A 422 -24.31 -15.37 -1.32
C GLN A 422 -24.75 -16.22 -2.52
N LEU A 423 -24.35 -15.85 -3.74
CA LEU A 423 -24.71 -16.55 -4.97
C LEU A 423 -23.79 -17.72 -5.33
N GLN A 424 -22.51 -17.64 -4.96
CA GLN A 424 -21.48 -18.56 -5.45
C GLN A 424 -20.69 -19.26 -4.33
N GLY A 425 -21.04 -18.99 -3.08
CA GLY A 425 -20.28 -19.42 -1.91
C GLY A 425 -19.03 -18.57 -1.67
N ILE A 426 -18.69 -18.37 -0.39
CA ILE A 426 -17.49 -17.64 0.02
C ILE A 426 -16.19 -18.37 -0.38
N GLY A 427 -16.19 -19.68 -0.48
CA GLY A 427 -15.09 -20.52 -0.93
C GLY A 427 -14.65 -20.21 -2.37
N ALA A 428 -15.57 -19.77 -3.24
CA ALA A 428 -15.21 -19.28 -4.56
C ALA A 428 -14.85 -17.77 -4.54
N ILE A 429 -15.54 -16.97 -3.74
CA ILE A 429 -15.37 -15.51 -3.75
C ILE A 429 -14.16 -15.03 -2.94
N ALA A 430 -13.75 -15.71 -1.87
CA ALA A 430 -12.56 -15.36 -1.10
C ALA A 430 -11.27 -15.46 -1.94
N PRO A 431 -11.01 -16.54 -2.71
CA PRO A 431 -9.90 -16.55 -3.66
C PRO A 431 -9.96 -15.40 -4.68
N LEU A 432 -11.14 -15.07 -5.22
CA LEU A 432 -11.30 -13.95 -6.14
C LEU A 432 -10.97 -12.60 -5.47
N TYR A 433 -11.48 -12.37 -4.25
CA TYR A 433 -11.21 -11.15 -3.48
C TYR A 433 -9.71 -11.00 -3.19
N PHE A 434 -9.03 -12.08 -2.78
CA PHE A 434 -7.60 -12.07 -2.49
C PHE A 434 -6.72 -11.95 -3.75
N LEU A 435 -7.14 -12.53 -4.87
CA LEU A 435 -6.54 -12.28 -6.19
C LEU A 435 -6.59 -10.79 -6.55
N LEU A 436 -7.78 -10.19 -6.49
CA LEU A 436 -7.95 -8.76 -6.76
C LEU A 436 -7.16 -7.91 -5.76
N SER A 437 -7.13 -8.30 -4.48
CA SER A 437 -6.34 -7.63 -3.45
C SER A 437 -4.85 -7.65 -3.77
N ALA A 438 -4.30 -8.78 -4.23
CA ALA A 438 -2.90 -8.89 -4.63
C ALA A 438 -2.55 -8.07 -5.88
N LEU A 439 -3.49 -7.91 -6.81
CA LEU A 439 -3.28 -7.17 -8.06
C LEU A 439 -3.49 -5.66 -7.94
N LEU A 440 -4.45 -5.24 -7.11
CA LEU A 440 -4.96 -3.86 -7.08
C LEU A 440 -4.47 -3.05 -5.87
N THR A 441 -4.11 -3.70 -4.76
CA THR A 441 -3.61 -3.00 -3.58
C THR A 441 -2.14 -2.63 -3.82
N PRO A 442 -1.69 -1.38 -3.58
CA PRO A 442 -0.27 -1.02 -3.64
C PRO A 442 0.53 -1.59 -2.45
N SER A 443 1.86 -1.51 -2.52
CA SER A 443 2.75 -1.89 -1.40
C SER A 443 2.34 -1.20 -0.10
N LEU A 444 2.44 -1.94 1.01
CA LEU A 444 2.10 -1.44 2.34
C LEU A 444 2.91 -0.17 2.68
N ARG A 445 2.21 0.89 3.11
CA ARG A 445 2.77 2.17 3.58
C ARG A 445 1.91 2.74 4.69
N ALA A 446 2.46 3.59 5.55
CA ALA A 446 1.69 4.20 6.64
C ALA A 446 0.49 4.98 6.10
N THR A 447 0.69 5.72 5.00
CA THR A 447 -0.33 6.54 4.30
C THR A 447 -1.47 5.73 3.68
N ASN A 448 -1.27 4.44 3.44
CA ASN A 448 -2.32 3.54 2.93
C ASN A 448 -3.24 3.01 4.05
N ARG A 449 -2.85 3.15 5.32
CA ARG A 449 -3.56 2.60 6.48
C ARG A 449 -4.85 3.34 6.83
N PRO A 450 -4.95 4.68 6.86
CA PRO A 450 -6.11 5.35 7.42
C PRO A 450 -7.45 4.90 6.83
N VAL A 451 -8.43 4.74 7.72
CA VAL A 451 -9.83 4.48 7.40
C VAL A 451 -10.62 5.66 7.97
N PRO A 452 -11.62 6.20 7.24
CA PRO A 452 -12.51 7.20 7.80
C PRO A 452 -13.10 6.72 9.13
N LEU A 453 -12.99 7.54 10.18
CA LEU A 453 -13.41 7.23 11.54
C LEU A 453 -14.89 6.84 11.59
N ALA A 454 -15.74 7.47 10.79
CA ALA A 454 -17.15 7.12 10.68
C ALA A 454 -17.36 5.69 10.18
N ALA A 455 -16.57 5.25 9.20
CA ALA A 455 -16.61 3.86 8.72
C ALA A 455 -16.07 2.89 9.80
N ALA A 456 -14.98 3.24 10.47
CA ALA A 456 -14.43 2.45 11.58
C ALA A 456 -15.41 2.28 12.75
N LEU A 457 -16.14 3.33 13.13
CA LEU A 457 -17.16 3.28 14.19
C LEU A 457 -18.41 2.49 13.76
N SER A 458 -18.74 2.51 12.47
CA SER A 458 -19.98 1.91 11.97
C SER A 458 -19.84 0.44 11.62
N VAL A 459 -18.63 -0.05 11.30
CA VAL A 459 -18.46 -1.41 10.77
C VAL A 459 -18.97 -2.49 11.73
N LEU A 460 -18.60 -2.45 13.00
CA LEU A 460 -19.02 -3.44 13.98
C LEU A 460 -20.55 -3.44 14.21
N PRO A 461 -21.20 -2.31 14.57
CA PRO A 461 -22.65 -2.32 14.79
C PRO A 461 -23.42 -2.66 13.52
N ALA A 462 -22.95 -2.24 12.34
CA ALA A 462 -23.57 -2.61 11.07
C ALA A 462 -23.48 -4.12 10.80
N THR A 463 -22.31 -4.74 11.02
CA THR A 463 -22.17 -6.19 10.87
C THR A 463 -22.99 -6.95 11.92
N ILE A 464 -23.09 -6.46 13.17
CA ILE A 464 -23.91 -7.12 14.19
C ILE A 464 -25.40 -7.10 13.80
N LEU A 465 -25.95 -5.92 13.53
CA LEU A 465 -27.38 -5.75 13.25
C LEU A 465 -27.79 -6.41 11.94
N GLY A 466 -26.89 -6.41 10.98
CA GLY A 466 -27.21 -6.82 9.63
C GLY A 466 -26.81 -8.22 9.24
N TYR A 467 -25.81 -8.78 9.92
CA TYR A 467 -25.33 -10.11 9.65
C TYR A 467 -25.49 -11.01 10.87
N ALA A 468 -24.82 -10.69 11.98
CA ALA A 468 -24.80 -11.59 13.14
C ALA A 468 -26.19 -11.86 13.72
N LEU A 469 -27.02 -10.82 13.88
CA LEU A 469 -28.37 -10.96 14.42
C LEU A 469 -29.27 -11.76 13.47
N PRO A 470 -29.41 -11.44 12.16
CA PRO A 470 -30.16 -12.28 11.23
C PRO A 470 -29.66 -13.73 11.16
N THR A 471 -28.34 -13.95 11.24
CA THR A 471 -27.77 -15.31 11.29
C THR A 471 -28.22 -16.06 12.54
N ILE A 472 -28.17 -15.45 13.72
CA ILE A 472 -28.68 -16.08 14.96
C ILE A 472 -30.17 -16.38 14.83
N LEU A 473 -30.95 -15.40 14.34
CA LEU A 473 -32.37 -15.53 14.13
C LEU A 473 -32.71 -16.65 13.13
N LEU A 474 -31.85 -16.95 12.15
CA LEU A 474 -32.06 -18.02 11.19
C LEU A 474 -32.13 -19.41 11.84
N PHE A 475 -31.38 -19.65 12.93
CA PHE A 475 -31.34 -20.96 13.61
C PHE A 475 -32.37 -21.10 14.74
N LEU A 476 -33.18 -20.08 15.01
CA LEU A 476 -34.25 -20.17 16.00
C LEU A 476 -35.49 -20.87 15.41
N PRO A 477 -36.22 -21.66 16.21
CA PRO A 477 -37.49 -22.25 15.76
C PRO A 477 -38.58 -21.18 15.66
N TYR A 478 -39.27 -21.11 14.52
CA TYR A 478 -40.44 -20.23 14.32
C TYR A 478 -41.73 -21.04 14.19
N ALA A 479 -42.81 -20.52 14.77
CA ALA A 479 -44.15 -21.07 14.55
C ALA A 479 -44.69 -20.77 13.14
N ASN A 480 -44.14 -19.76 12.43
CA ASN A 480 -44.59 -19.34 11.11
C ASN A 480 -43.42 -19.36 10.11
N ALA A 481 -43.50 -20.24 9.11
CA ALA A 481 -42.48 -20.40 8.08
C ALA A 481 -42.30 -19.16 7.18
N HIS A 482 -43.33 -18.33 6.98
CA HIS A 482 -43.18 -17.08 6.23
C HIS A 482 -42.34 -16.03 6.97
N THR A 483 -42.43 -16.00 8.30
CA THR A 483 -41.57 -15.15 9.13
C THR A 483 -40.12 -15.63 9.05
N HIS A 484 -39.91 -16.95 9.11
CA HIS A 484 -38.58 -17.56 8.99
C HIS A 484 -37.93 -17.28 7.63
N GLN A 485 -38.67 -17.43 6.54
CA GLN A 485 -38.22 -17.06 5.18
C GLN A 485 -37.91 -15.57 5.06
N GLY A 486 -38.66 -14.70 5.75
CA GLY A 486 -38.36 -13.27 5.83
C GLY A 486 -37.01 -12.96 6.50
N VAL A 487 -36.62 -13.73 7.53
CA VAL A 487 -35.31 -13.63 8.19
C VAL A 487 -34.20 -14.13 7.28
N ALA A 488 -34.42 -15.24 6.55
CA ALA A 488 -33.47 -15.73 5.56
C ALA A 488 -33.23 -14.70 4.44
N ALA A 489 -34.28 -14.03 3.96
CA ALA A 489 -34.17 -12.94 2.99
C ALA A 489 -33.54 -11.65 3.57
N LEU A 490 -33.53 -11.46 4.90
CA LEU A 490 -32.89 -10.32 5.54
C LEU A 490 -31.35 -10.42 5.52
N LEU A 491 -30.80 -11.64 5.46
CA LEU A 491 -29.36 -11.88 5.25
C LEU A 491 -28.84 -11.33 3.91
N THR A 492 -29.75 -10.97 2.99
CA THR A 492 -29.44 -10.38 1.68
C THR A 492 -29.51 -8.85 1.65
N TYR A 493 -29.81 -8.18 2.76
CA TYR A 493 -29.93 -6.72 2.78
C TYR A 493 -29.01 -6.06 3.80
N LEU A 494 -27.85 -5.57 3.34
CA LEU A 494 -27.04 -4.65 4.14
C LEU A 494 -26.33 -3.54 3.39
N GLY A 495 -26.65 -2.30 3.80
CA GLY A 495 -25.65 -1.57 4.59
C GLY A 495 -24.94 -0.37 3.97
N LYS A 496 -25.37 0.18 2.83
CA LYS A 496 -24.73 1.40 2.26
C LYS A 496 -25.10 2.70 3.01
N ARG A 497 -26.34 2.81 3.49
CA ARG A 497 -26.91 4.08 3.99
C ARG A 497 -26.33 4.59 5.32
N ALA A 498 -25.77 3.73 6.17
CA ALA A 498 -25.21 4.16 7.45
C ALA A 498 -23.86 4.89 7.29
N ILE A 499 -23.10 4.58 6.22
CA ILE A 499 -21.75 5.13 6.01
C ILE A 499 -21.78 6.36 5.08
N GLU A 500 -22.76 6.47 4.20
CA GLU A 500 -22.97 7.67 3.36
C GLU A 500 -23.37 8.92 4.17
N ALA A 501 -23.83 8.75 5.42
CA ALA A 501 -24.13 9.85 6.33
C ALA A 501 -22.87 10.47 7.00
N ALA A 502 -21.67 9.89 6.76
CA ALA A 502 -20.43 10.36 7.32
C ALA A 502 -20.05 11.75 6.76
N ARG A 503 -19.85 12.72 7.65
CA ARG A 503 -19.33 14.04 7.28
C ARG A 503 -17.89 13.94 6.77
N PRO A 504 -17.49 14.76 5.79
CA PRO A 504 -16.09 14.83 5.37
C PRO A 504 -15.20 15.19 6.57
N GLU A 505 -14.14 14.41 6.78
CA GLU A 505 -13.18 14.65 7.85
C GLU A 505 -12.31 15.87 7.56
N ALA A 506 -11.75 16.45 8.63
CA ALA A 506 -10.76 17.52 8.49
C ALA A 506 -9.53 16.99 7.72
N PRO A 507 -8.86 17.81 6.88
CA PRO A 507 -7.77 17.36 6.00
C PRO A 507 -6.62 16.61 6.68
N LEU A 508 -6.34 16.92 7.95
CA LEU A 508 -5.24 16.33 8.73
C LEU A 508 -5.68 15.21 9.68
N ALA A 509 -6.98 14.93 9.80
CA ALA A 509 -7.52 13.96 10.78
C ALA A 509 -6.95 12.55 10.59
N GLN A 510 -6.61 12.18 9.36
CA GLN A 510 -6.02 10.89 9.01
C GLN A 510 -4.69 10.58 9.74
N TYR A 511 -3.97 11.62 10.19
CA TYR A 511 -2.68 11.46 10.87
C TYR A 511 -2.82 11.18 12.38
N GLU A 512 -4.02 11.35 12.95
CA GLU A 512 -4.26 11.23 14.38
C GLU A 512 -4.47 9.78 14.85
N LYS A 513 -4.54 8.81 13.92
CA LYS A 513 -4.69 7.38 14.20
C LYS A 513 -5.92 7.02 15.08
N ARG A 514 -6.95 7.87 15.12
CA ARG A 514 -8.17 7.70 15.95
C ARG A 514 -8.93 6.41 15.66
N ASP A 515 -8.86 5.93 14.42
CA ASP A 515 -9.49 4.71 13.93
C ASP A 515 -8.81 3.43 14.46
N VAL A 516 -7.51 3.46 14.78
CA VAL A 516 -6.74 2.26 15.18
C VAL A 516 -7.35 1.55 16.39
N GLY A 517 -7.69 2.29 17.45
CA GLY A 517 -8.29 1.73 18.66
C GLY A 517 -9.67 1.12 18.39
N VAL A 518 -10.48 1.80 17.57
CA VAL A 518 -11.83 1.36 17.20
C VAL A 518 -11.78 0.09 16.36
N LEU A 519 -10.93 0.05 15.33
CA LEU A 519 -10.75 -1.11 14.46
C LEU A 519 -10.25 -2.33 15.24
N ARG A 520 -9.26 -2.14 16.12
CA ARG A 520 -8.77 -3.21 17.01
C ARG A 520 -9.85 -3.69 17.97
N GLY A 521 -10.73 -2.81 18.45
CA GLY A 521 -11.92 -3.20 19.21
C GLY A 521 -12.84 -4.12 18.39
N ALA A 522 -13.15 -3.73 17.15
CA ALA A 522 -13.99 -4.51 16.25
C ALA A 522 -13.39 -5.90 15.94
N TYR A 523 -12.09 -5.96 15.63
CA TYR A 523 -11.39 -7.23 15.43
C TYR A 523 -11.34 -8.08 16.69
N GLY A 524 -11.17 -7.46 17.87
CA GLY A 524 -11.21 -8.17 19.15
C GLY A 524 -12.57 -8.81 19.45
N VAL A 525 -13.67 -8.10 19.17
CA VAL A 525 -15.02 -8.67 19.28
C VAL A 525 -15.21 -9.84 18.32
N ALA A 526 -14.83 -9.67 17.05
CA ALA A 526 -14.92 -10.74 16.05
C ALA A 526 -14.09 -11.97 16.45
N PHE A 527 -12.89 -11.76 17.00
CA PHE A 527 -12.03 -12.82 17.51
C PHE A 527 -12.74 -13.65 18.60
N TRP A 528 -13.26 -13.00 19.64
CA TRP A 528 -13.89 -13.72 20.75
C TRP A 528 -15.18 -14.42 20.34
N VAL A 529 -16.03 -13.79 19.54
CA VAL A 529 -17.28 -14.41 19.06
C VAL A 529 -16.97 -15.67 18.25
N THR A 530 -16.04 -15.60 17.31
CA THR A 530 -15.71 -16.75 16.46
C THR A 530 -14.91 -17.83 17.18
N LEU A 531 -14.07 -17.47 18.16
CA LEU A 531 -13.39 -18.42 19.03
C LEU A 531 -14.39 -19.20 19.88
N LEU A 532 -15.32 -18.51 20.56
CA LEU A 532 -16.31 -19.17 21.42
C LEU A 532 -17.20 -20.11 20.62
N ALA A 533 -17.64 -19.68 19.44
CA ALA A 533 -18.39 -20.54 18.52
C ALA A 533 -17.58 -21.74 18.02
N HIS A 534 -16.29 -21.54 17.69
CA HIS A 534 -15.38 -22.64 17.34
C HIS A 534 -15.27 -23.67 18.46
N MET A 535 -14.96 -23.22 19.68
CA MET A 535 -14.84 -24.10 20.84
C MET A 535 -16.16 -24.83 21.14
N ALA A 536 -17.30 -24.13 21.04
CA ALA A 536 -18.62 -24.73 21.26
C ALA A 536 -18.94 -25.81 20.22
N ILE A 537 -18.69 -25.56 18.94
CA ILE A 537 -18.97 -26.51 17.85
C ILE A 537 -18.02 -27.71 17.92
N VAL A 538 -16.72 -27.48 18.15
CA VAL A 538 -15.75 -28.57 18.32
C VAL A 538 -16.08 -29.44 19.53
N ALA A 539 -16.42 -28.82 20.67
CA ALA A 539 -16.85 -29.55 21.86
C ALA A 539 -18.15 -30.33 21.60
N PHE A 540 -19.12 -29.74 20.92
CA PHE A 540 -20.37 -30.41 20.56
C PHE A 540 -20.10 -31.65 19.69
N VAL A 541 -19.32 -31.51 18.61
CA VAL A 541 -18.98 -32.64 17.72
C VAL A 541 -18.16 -33.73 18.45
N ALA A 542 -17.33 -33.35 19.42
CA ALA A 542 -16.52 -34.30 20.19
C ALA A 542 -17.30 -35.05 21.27
N LEU A 543 -18.37 -34.45 21.81
CA LEU A 543 -19.08 -34.94 22.99
C LEU A 543 -20.50 -35.46 22.70
N THR A 544 -21.02 -35.26 21.50
CA THR A 544 -22.36 -35.70 21.13
C THR A 544 -22.44 -37.21 20.91
N ASP A 545 -23.55 -37.81 21.31
CA ASP A 545 -23.85 -39.24 21.07
C ASP A 545 -24.56 -39.48 19.71
N LEU A 546 -24.76 -38.43 18.91
CA LEU A 546 -25.42 -38.53 17.59
C LEU A 546 -24.52 -39.28 16.59
N PRO A 547 -24.91 -40.45 16.06
CA PRO A 547 -24.04 -41.29 15.23
C PRO A 547 -23.58 -40.62 13.93
N ALA A 548 -24.42 -39.75 13.37
CA ALA A 548 -24.11 -39.03 12.14
C ALA A 548 -23.08 -37.90 12.35
N VAL A 549 -23.01 -37.32 13.56
CA VAL A 549 -22.19 -36.14 13.86
C VAL A 549 -20.78 -36.59 14.24
N THR A 550 -19.88 -36.61 13.25
CA THR A 550 -18.46 -36.89 13.45
C THR A 550 -17.62 -35.81 12.80
N PHE A 551 -16.37 -35.60 13.24
CA PHE A 551 -15.46 -34.64 12.59
C PHE A 551 -15.30 -34.91 11.09
N ARG A 552 -15.27 -36.19 10.69
CA ARG A 552 -15.20 -36.57 9.28
C ARG A 552 -16.47 -36.19 8.53
N ASN A 553 -17.66 -36.40 9.10
CA ASN A 553 -18.90 -36.06 8.41
C ASN A 553 -19.16 -34.55 8.41
N VAL A 554 -18.82 -33.82 9.47
CA VAL A 554 -19.01 -32.36 9.54
C VAL A 554 -18.02 -31.63 8.65
N PHE A 555 -16.72 -31.94 8.71
CA PHE A 555 -15.67 -31.14 8.04
C PHE A 555 -14.98 -31.84 6.87
N GLY A 556 -15.13 -33.15 6.73
CA GLY A 556 -14.42 -33.97 5.74
C GLY A 556 -15.37 -34.72 4.81
N GLY A 557 -14.89 -35.85 4.29
CA GLY A 557 -15.66 -36.67 3.35
C GLY A 557 -15.92 -36.00 2.01
N LEU A 558 -15.11 -35.00 1.65
CA LEU A 558 -15.22 -34.31 0.38
C LEU A 558 -14.77 -35.23 -0.77
N PRO A 559 -15.50 -35.24 -1.90
CA PRO A 559 -15.01 -35.87 -3.12
C PRO A 559 -13.74 -35.18 -3.62
N SER A 560 -13.09 -35.72 -4.65
CA SER A 560 -11.95 -35.04 -5.25
C SER A 560 -12.41 -33.76 -5.97
N PRO A 561 -11.80 -32.59 -5.71
CA PRO A 561 -12.14 -31.35 -6.42
C PRO A 561 -11.63 -31.35 -7.87
N LEU A 562 -10.82 -32.35 -8.26
CA LEU A 562 -10.21 -32.47 -9.58
C LEU A 562 -11.02 -33.34 -10.55
N VAL A 563 -12.06 -34.02 -10.05
CA VAL A 563 -12.92 -34.91 -10.83
C VAL A 563 -14.38 -34.48 -10.63
N ALA A 564 -15.21 -34.65 -11.66
CA ALA A 564 -16.64 -34.41 -11.52
C ALA A 564 -17.23 -35.35 -10.46
N TRP A 565 -17.97 -34.79 -9.51
CA TRP A 565 -18.66 -35.53 -8.45
C TRP A 565 -20.15 -35.20 -8.52
N SER A 566 -21.03 -36.16 -8.31
CA SER A 566 -22.48 -35.96 -8.29
C SER A 566 -23.05 -36.43 -6.96
N ALA A 567 -24.12 -35.78 -6.49
CA ALA A 567 -24.89 -36.23 -5.35
C ALA A 567 -26.15 -36.98 -5.81
N GLY A 568 -26.60 -37.95 -5.00
CA GLY A 568 -27.84 -38.69 -5.26
C GLY A 568 -29.10 -37.91 -4.89
N THR A 569 -28.97 -36.91 -4.02
CA THR A 569 -30.09 -36.06 -3.57
C THR A 569 -29.68 -34.58 -3.51
N TRP A 570 -30.68 -33.69 -3.49
CA TRP A 570 -30.48 -32.25 -3.29
C TRP A 570 -29.74 -31.95 -1.99
N GLU A 571 -30.18 -32.54 -0.87
CA GLU A 571 -29.60 -32.28 0.45
C GLU A 571 -28.13 -32.74 0.54
N GLU A 572 -27.80 -33.91 -0.02
CA GLU A 572 -26.42 -34.40 -0.09
C GLU A 572 -25.54 -33.45 -0.91
N GLY A 573 -26.03 -33.00 -2.07
CA GLY A 573 -25.31 -32.07 -2.94
C GLY A 573 -25.07 -30.73 -2.27
N LEU A 574 -26.08 -30.21 -1.58
CA LEU A 574 -25.98 -28.97 -0.82
C LEU A 574 -24.99 -29.12 0.34
N PHE A 575 -25.03 -30.22 1.10
CA PHE A 575 -24.10 -30.43 2.21
C PHE A 575 -22.64 -30.54 1.73
N VAL A 576 -22.38 -31.25 0.62
CA VAL A 576 -21.05 -31.29 0.00
C VAL A 576 -20.62 -29.89 -0.46
N PHE A 577 -21.53 -29.09 -1.03
CA PHE A 577 -21.26 -27.71 -1.38
C PHE A 577 -20.85 -26.87 -0.16
N VAL A 578 -21.60 -26.90 0.95
CA VAL A 578 -21.26 -26.09 2.15
C VAL A 578 -19.92 -26.53 2.76
N LYS A 579 -19.58 -27.83 2.71
CA LYS A 579 -18.26 -28.34 3.12
C LYS A 579 -17.13 -27.78 2.26
N TYR A 580 -17.29 -27.78 0.93
CA TYR A 580 -16.33 -27.15 0.03
C TYR A 580 -16.25 -25.65 0.26
N ASP A 581 -17.40 -24.99 0.46
CA ASP A 581 -17.48 -23.56 0.70
C ASP A 581 -16.65 -23.16 1.93
N PHE A 582 -16.74 -23.94 3.00
CA PHE A 582 -15.87 -23.81 4.17
C PHE A 582 -14.40 -24.15 3.89
N ALA A 583 -14.11 -25.29 3.24
CA ALA A 583 -12.73 -25.73 3.02
C ALA A 583 -11.93 -24.72 2.18
N PHE A 584 -12.51 -24.23 1.08
CA PHE A 584 -11.87 -23.23 0.23
C PHE A 584 -11.78 -21.87 0.91
N SER A 585 -12.79 -21.43 1.67
CA SER A 585 -12.72 -20.14 2.38
C SER A 585 -11.67 -20.16 3.49
N ALA A 586 -11.62 -21.22 4.30
CA ALA A 586 -10.59 -21.40 5.33
C ALA A 586 -9.18 -21.50 4.72
N GLY A 587 -9.02 -22.26 3.62
CA GLY A 587 -7.75 -22.36 2.90
C GLY A 587 -7.30 -21.02 2.29
N ALA A 588 -8.23 -20.27 1.69
CA ALA A 588 -7.96 -18.95 1.14
C ALA A 588 -7.54 -17.96 2.24
N ILE A 589 -8.22 -17.97 3.38
CA ILE A 589 -7.92 -17.14 4.55
C ILE A 589 -6.55 -17.47 5.14
N LEU A 590 -6.19 -18.75 5.25
CA LEU A 590 -4.87 -19.19 5.70
C LEU A 590 -3.77 -18.65 4.79
N LEU A 591 -3.89 -18.87 3.48
CA LEU A 591 -2.89 -18.41 2.49
C LEU A 591 -2.78 -16.89 2.47
N TRP A 592 -3.92 -16.18 2.55
CA TRP A 592 -3.94 -14.73 2.60
C TRP A 592 -3.36 -14.19 3.90
N GLY A 593 -3.57 -14.90 5.01
CA GLY A 593 -2.97 -14.57 6.30
C GLY A 593 -1.44 -14.67 6.25
N LEU A 594 -0.90 -15.76 5.69
CA LEU A 594 0.54 -15.93 5.50
C LEU A 594 1.13 -14.86 4.58
N TYR A 595 0.46 -14.56 3.46
CA TYR A 595 0.86 -13.48 2.56
C TYR A 595 0.82 -12.12 3.26
N SER A 596 -0.19 -11.86 4.09
CA SER A 596 -0.31 -10.61 4.85
C SER A 596 0.81 -10.45 5.87
N VAL A 597 1.18 -11.52 6.59
CA VAL A 597 2.35 -11.53 7.50
C VAL A 597 3.63 -11.24 6.73
N TRP A 598 3.82 -11.89 5.58
CA TRP A 598 4.95 -11.63 4.69
C TRP A 598 5.00 -10.17 4.27
N GLU A 599 3.90 -9.57 3.84
CA GLU A 599 3.86 -8.17 3.39
C GLU A 599 4.20 -7.18 4.50
N VAL A 600 3.72 -7.40 5.73
CA VAL A 600 4.08 -6.55 6.89
C VAL A 600 5.58 -6.63 7.17
N ARG A 601 6.18 -7.82 7.09
CA ARG A 601 7.63 -7.99 7.25
C ARG A 601 8.42 -7.40 6.08
N ARG A 602 8.02 -7.68 4.86
CA ARG A 602 8.66 -7.20 3.63
C ARG A 602 8.68 -5.67 3.59
N ALA A 603 7.62 -5.02 4.05
CA ALA A 603 7.55 -3.57 4.16
C ALA A 603 8.30 -2.99 5.37
N GLY A 604 8.82 -3.83 6.27
CA GLY A 604 9.66 -3.43 7.40
C GLY A 604 8.93 -3.12 8.72
N PHE A 605 7.60 -3.18 8.75
CA PHE A 605 6.79 -2.83 9.93
C PHE A 605 6.89 -3.83 11.10
N THR A 606 7.53 -4.98 10.91
CA THR A 606 7.76 -5.98 11.95
C THR A 606 9.10 -6.67 11.73
N THR A 607 9.67 -7.21 12.79
CA THR A 607 10.92 -7.99 12.72
C THR A 607 10.68 -9.36 12.09
N THR A 608 11.73 -10.01 11.57
CA THR A 608 11.60 -11.39 11.04
C THR A 608 11.10 -12.36 12.11
N ARG A 609 11.55 -12.20 13.36
CA ARG A 609 11.14 -13.05 14.48
C ARG A 609 9.64 -12.92 14.77
N GLU A 610 9.14 -11.69 14.86
CA GLU A 610 7.71 -11.43 15.06
C GLU A 610 6.88 -11.96 13.88
N ALA A 611 7.35 -11.80 12.65
CA ALA A 611 6.69 -12.33 11.47
C ALA A 611 6.60 -13.86 11.47
N VAL A 612 7.69 -14.55 11.81
CA VAL A 612 7.69 -16.02 11.94
C VAL A 612 6.72 -16.46 13.03
N ALA A 613 6.72 -15.79 14.19
CA ALA A 613 5.77 -16.09 15.26
C ALA A 613 4.31 -15.88 14.82
N ALA A 614 4.02 -14.79 14.08
CA ALA A 614 2.71 -14.53 13.53
C ALA A 614 2.30 -15.58 12.48
N ALA A 615 3.22 -16.00 11.60
CA ALA A 615 2.95 -17.05 10.61
C ALA A 615 2.64 -18.40 11.28
N VAL A 616 3.40 -18.78 12.32
CA VAL A 616 3.12 -19.98 13.12
C VAL A 616 1.76 -19.85 13.81
N ALA A 617 1.45 -18.70 14.40
CA ALA A 617 0.14 -18.46 15.01
C ALA A 617 -1.01 -18.54 14.01
N VAL A 618 -0.81 -18.09 12.76
CA VAL A 618 -1.79 -18.21 11.67
C VAL A 618 -2.04 -19.66 11.28
N VAL A 619 -0.99 -20.50 11.22
CA VAL A 619 -1.14 -21.93 10.88
C VAL A 619 -1.78 -22.71 12.03
N VAL A 620 -1.22 -22.57 13.24
CA VAL A 620 -1.69 -23.29 14.44
C VAL A 620 -3.09 -22.83 14.84
N GLY A 621 -3.38 -21.53 14.68
CA GLY A 621 -4.67 -20.93 15.01
C GLY A 621 -5.83 -21.52 14.22
N GLN A 622 -5.63 -21.94 12.97
CA GLN A 622 -6.69 -22.56 12.15
C GLN A 622 -7.37 -23.72 12.88
N VAL A 623 -6.60 -24.46 13.67
CA VAL A 623 -7.06 -25.63 14.41
C VAL A 623 -7.41 -25.30 15.85
N LEU A 624 -6.59 -24.50 16.56
CA LEU A 624 -6.78 -24.26 18.00
C LEU A 624 -7.93 -23.29 18.31
N VAL A 625 -8.10 -22.26 17.49
CA VAL A 625 -9.09 -21.19 17.72
C VAL A 625 -10.07 -21.05 16.57
N GLY A 626 -9.84 -21.78 15.47
CA GLY A 626 -10.62 -21.72 14.25
C GLY A 626 -10.14 -20.66 13.26
N PRO A 627 -10.54 -20.78 11.98
CA PRO A 627 -10.14 -19.87 10.91
C PRO A 627 -10.66 -18.44 11.13
N GLY A 628 -11.87 -18.27 11.67
CA GLY A 628 -12.47 -16.95 11.90
C GLY A 628 -11.72 -16.15 12.97
N ALA A 629 -11.44 -16.77 14.11
CA ALA A 629 -10.70 -16.11 15.18
C ALA A 629 -9.27 -15.83 14.74
N THR A 630 -8.63 -16.78 14.06
CA THR A 630 -7.28 -16.58 13.52
C THR A 630 -7.20 -15.39 12.57
N TYR A 631 -8.19 -15.24 11.69
CA TYR A 631 -8.26 -14.13 10.75
C TYR A 631 -8.43 -12.78 11.48
N ALA A 632 -9.38 -12.69 12.41
CA ALA A 632 -9.59 -11.50 13.23
C ALA A 632 -8.36 -11.13 14.07
N GLY A 633 -7.73 -12.11 14.70
CA GLY A 633 -6.54 -11.94 15.52
C GLY A 633 -5.34 -11.47 14.71
N LEU A 634 -5.17 -11.99 13.48
CA LEU A 634 -4.14 -11.52 12.56
C LEU A 634 -4.38 -10.05 12.16
N TRP A 635 -5.61 -9.65 11.86
CA TRP A 635 -5.92 -8.24 11.53
C TRP A 635 -5.71 -7.32 12.72
N TRP A 636 -6.04 -7.76 13.94
CA TRP A 636 -5.72 -7.03 15.17
C TRP A 636 -4.21 -6.83 15.34
N TRP A 637 -3.41 -7.86 15.10
CA TRP A 637 -1.95 -7.79 15.14
C TRP A 637 -1.41 -6.87 14.04
N ARG A 638 -1.85 -7.05 12.79
CA ARG A 638 -1.44 -6.26 11.63
C ARG A 638 -1.72 -4.78 11.83
N GLU A 639 -2.93 -4.43 12.29
CA GLU A 639 -3.28 -3.03 12.59
C GLU A 639 -2.33 -2.44 13.63
N GLY A 640 -1.95 -3.24 14.63
CA GLY A 640 -0.97 -2.87 15.63
C GLY A 640 0.42 -2.62 15.06
N GLN A 641 0.94 -3.53 14.23
CA GLN A 641 2.25 -3.37 13.57
C GLN A 641 2.27 -2.13 12.67
N TRP A 642 1.22 -1.97 11.87
CA TRP A 642 1.13 -0.91 10.87
C TRP A 642 0.94 0.48 11.49
N ALA A 643 0.33 0.55 12.67
CA ALA A 643 0.15 1.79 13.42
C ALA A 643 1.30 2.12 14.38
N ARG A 644 2.33 1.26 14.51
CA ARG A 644 3.48 1.50 15.40
C ARG A 644 4.08 2.88 15.14
N GLU A 645 4.60 3.49 16.20
CA GLU A 645 5.40 4.70 16.09
C GLU A 645 6.81 4.34 15.58
N ALA A 646 7.46 5.30 14.94
CA ALA A 646 8.85 5.18 14.50
C ALA A 646 9.76 4.83 15.69
N ILE A 647 10.69 3.90 15.50
CA ILE A 647 11.71 3.60 16.52
C ILE A 647 12.75 4.72 16.45
N LEU A 648 12.69 5.65 17.41
CA LEU A 648 13.73 6.66 17.57
C LEU A 648 14.83 6.07 18.47
N GLU A 649 15.99 5.74 17.90
CA GLU A 649 17.15 5.32 18.69
C GLU A 649 17.49 6.37 19.76
N GLY A 650 17.78 5.90 20.98
CA GLY A 650 17.95 6.72 22.19
C GLY A 650 16.98 6.37 23.33
N GLY A 651 16.03 5.46 23.10
CA GLY A 651 15.11 4.91 24.11
C GLY A 651 15.57 3.58 24.73
N GLY A 652 16.87 3.35 24.83
CA GLY A 652 17.43 2.26 25.62
C GLY A 652 17.30 2.58 27.12
N GLY A 653 16.08 2.48 27.64
CA GLY A 653 15.78 2.69 29.05
C GLY A 653 14.62 3.65 29.28
N GLU A 654 13.39 3.19 29.06
CA GLU A 654 12.29 3.39 30.02
C GLU A 654 11.06 2.61 29.53
N ALA A 655 10.92 1.41 30.09
CA ALA A 655 9.61 0.86 30.33
C ALA A 655 8.87 1.81 31.30
N SER A 656 7.58 2.00 31.04
CA SER A 656 6.62 2.81 31.80
C SER A 656 6.76 4.33 31.61
N LEU A 657 5.71 4.91 31.01
CA LEU A 657 4.98 6.06 31.53
C LEU A 657 3.76 6.30 30.61
N ARG A 658 2.76 5.43 30.78
CA ARG A 658 1.37 5.79 30.51
C ARG A 658 0.82 6.41 31.79
N ARG A 659 0.48 7.69 31.72
CA ARG A 659 -0.70 8.25 32.39
C ARG A 659 -1.54 8.93 31.35
#